data_AF-A0A0N7F4C4-F1
#
_entry.id   AF-A0A0N7F4C4-F1
#
_cell.length_a   1.000
_cell.length_b   1.000
_cell.length_c   1.000
_cell.angle_alpha   90.00
_cell.angle_beta   90.00
_cell.angle_gamma   90.00
#
_symmetry.space_group_name_H-M   'P 1'
#
loop_
_entity.id
_entity.type
_entity.pdbx_description
1 polymer ?
#
loop_
_entity_poly.entity_id
_entity_poly.type
_entity_poly.pdbx_seq_one_letter_code
_entity_poly.pdbx_strand_id
1 'polypeptide(L)'
;MKSHASGTGDATARDGYANTGVHIGDVNLRTGAPVRTRYRHQVSRIAPAVLRDRETELAELADFCVAPDTEGCYRWWRAPAWSGKSALMSWFVLNPPPRVRIVSFFVTARLAGQSDRVAFARNVIEQLLSILDEELPPLLTESNQEAHLLGLLEDAARACRARGEHFVLLVDGLDEDRSSALGGRWHSIAGVLPQRPPEGMRVIVAGRPDPPIPDDVRPHHPLRDPGIVRHLAQSPHADEIRVDMERDLDDLLDGPEAGRELLGLVTAAGGGLTAADLAELTDQPSRDVLRVLSTATGRNFARRDGHSRSGDVYILGHEELQRTATELLGGKRLAGFRDRLHEWADRYRSLGWPAETPDFLLRGYFETLDRHGDVPRMVRCATDPGRQDRSLALSGGDTAALEEIAAAQGAVRQAAVFDMVAMARLVVHRDRLINRNATIPVKLPAVWAKLGQVRRAEALAGAITDPDRAVHAYAALAAVVPDDVASDHLDAAEALISSLEPARAVEALAALIPVVARVNGWPKAREHIDRAESLIQSEISPYAQVDAVIPLLRAVSAIGDRRTANRLTTAIKATKQYREENFIRLIRARVAAGDLFEAETLAMSPVGVNRSDWVRAHAASIIATAGDVPRAERIAGSLRLWGPHTGWALANVASANLVAGNVDHAERLVELVEHVGHRATAMTILARTAVETGKHDLAAALAVRAEEVSRSVQDPARRSRALALLAAAAGTSGDVDRMLLLAGLSVEVSKDVDEDLDMPASWSALVRAMVSAGQWRRARELAGVGEDLHLLVEEAADLGLLEIAEDLAAGLSDPYQQVYAMTSVAQAALRTGDIPLAQRITVRIIEQIDAVRSEIGHTGDRYRTLGLLFAISGEPDWMARVAQLIIGHADHYALMDEAAVVAAVPCDPRHAQAVFFSFSECTRQSALLVRDLLVCIEDRCDRRCADVVRDRTAALLSTMGVSPREALPKLEICVRVARGLSETGPFADDSVRSAVAQTFALLGDTSRAEELTVDVGDHARRDTAFTTIALVRAALGDRRGADSAARAVHDPLSQAQACLSLPYEPDREYIARVVDRVFHRDHWTGPLHVLAVTHPEAVAAMIDEMLAVEAHDFG
;
A
#
# COMPACT_ATOMS: atom_id res chain seq x y z
N MET A 1 -7.83 -7.24 -49.23
CA MET A 1 -6.79 -7.41 -50.27
C MET A 1 -7.15 -8.60 -51.13
N LYS A 2 -7.10 -8.49 -52.47
CA LYS A 2 -7.18 -9.67 -53.35
C LYS A 2 -5.75 -10.12 -53.66
N SER A 3 -5.31 -11.22 -53.05
CA SER A 3 -4.03 -11.86 -53.35
C SER A 3 -4.27 -13.06 -54.26
N HIS A 4 -3.68 -13.03 -55.46
CA HIS A 4 -3.53 -14.22 -56.32
C HIS A 4 -2.18 -14.88 -56.03
N ALA A 5 -2.17 -16.19 -55.83
CA ALA A 5 -0.97 -17.01 -55.78
C ALA A 5 -0.93 -17.92 -57.02
N SER A 6 0.19 -17.92 -57.74
CA SER A 6 0.49 -18.88 -58.81
C SER A 6 1.86 -19.52 -58.54
N GLY A 7 1.98 -20.82 -58.81
CA GLY A 7 3.18 -21.62 -58.50
C GLY A 7 3.16 -22.35 -57.15
N THR A 8 1.98 -22.58 -56.57
CA THR A 8 1.82 -23.37 -55.34
C THR A 8 2.07 -24.84 -55.66
N GLY A 9 3.15 -25.44 -55.13
CA GLY A 9 3.51 -26.85 -55.35
C GLY A 9 2.49 -27.85 -54.76
N ASP A 10 2.85 -29.14 -54.72
CA ASP A 10 2.06 -30.18 -54.04
C ASP A 10 2.42 -30.25 -52.54
N ALA A 11 1.41 -30.29 -51.66
CA ALA A 11 1.60 -30.62 -50.24
C ALA A 11 0.69 -31.79 -49.84
N THR A 12 1.25 -32.71 -49.07
CA THR A 12 0.53 -33.83 -48.48
C THR A 12 0.87 -33.88 -47.00
N ALA A 13 -0.14 -34.06 -46.15
CA ALA A 13 0.00 -34.31 -44.72
C ALA A 13 -0.71 -35.63 -44.38
N ARG A 14 -0.09 -36.45 -43.54
CA ARG A 14 -0.64 -37.76 -43.14
C ARG A 14 -1.59 -37.66 -41.95
N ASP A 15 -1.33 -36.73 -41.03
CA ASP A 15 -2.22 -36.32 -39.92
C ASP A 15 -2.00 -34.82 -39.66
N GLY A 16 -2.89 -33.95 -40.16
CA GLY A 16 -2.79 -32.50 -39.96
C GLY A 16 -3.26 -31.67 -41.16
N TYR A 17 -2.77 -30.45 -41.27
CA TYR A 17 -3.10 -29.50 -42.33
C TYR A 17 -1.92 -29.32 -43.28
N ALA A 18 -2.15 -29.51 -44.58
CA ALA A 18 -1.19 -29.21 -45.64
C ALA A 18 -1.80 -28.15 -46.57
N ASN A 19 -1.05 -27.07 -46.83
CA ASN A 19 -1.47 -25.98 -47.71
C ASN A 19 -0.28 -25.47 -48.51
N THR A 20 -0.50 -25.19 -49.78
CA THR A 20 0.52 -24.74 -50.72
C THR A 20 0.31 -23.28 -51.13
N GLY A 21 -0.79 -22.65 -50.70
CA GLY A 21 -1.10 -21.22 -50.89
C GLY A 21 -1.20 -20.43 -49.58
N VAL A 22 -1.84 -19.25 -49.63
CA VAL A 22 -2.04 -18.39 -48.43
C VAL A 22 -3.35 -18.76 -47.74
N HIS A 23 -3.29 -19.18 -46.47
CA HIS A 23 -4.46 -19.37 -45.61
C HIS A 23 -4.71 -18.09 -44.81
N ILE A 24 -5.96 -17.62 -44.78
CA ILE A 24 -6.38 -16.48 -43.95
C ILE A 24 -7.61 -16.93 -43.16
N GLY A 25 -7.42 -17.18 -41.86
CA GLY A 25 -8.36 -17.84 -40.95
C GLY A 25 -7.63 -18.76 -39.97
N ASP A 26 -8.36 -19.39 -39.04
CA ASP A 26 -7.78 -20.33 -38.07
C ASP A 26 -7.86 -21.77 -38.55
N VAL A 27 -6.78 -22.53 -38.34
CA VAL A 27 -6.71 -23.97 -38.63
C VAL A 27 -6.74 -24.75 -37.31
N ASN A 28 -7.93 -25.21 -36.92
CA ASN A 28 -8.13 -25.99 -35.70
C ASN A 28 -8.14 -27.50 -35.98
N LEU A 29 -7.05 -28.20 -35.66
CA LEU A 29 -6.85 -29.63 -35.92
C LEU A 29 -7.46 -30.57 -34.85
N ARG A 30 -8.23 -30.06 -33.88
CA ARG A 30 -8.74 -30.85 -32.73
C ARG A 30 -10.23 -30.62 -32.50
N THR A 31 -11.08 -31.42 -33.12
CA THR A 31 -12.53 -31.48 -32.86
C THR A 31 -12.84 -32.57 -31.83
N GLY A 32 -13.70 -32.27 -30.83
CA GLY A 32 -14.24 -33.27 -29.90
C GLY A 32 -13.36 -33.81 -28.76
N ALA A 33 -12.17 -33.23 -28.48
CA ALA A 33 -11.38 -33.60 -27.30
C ALA A 33 -11.84 -32.83 -26.04
N PRO A 34 -11.75 -33.39 -24.81
CA PRO A 34 -12.05 -32.65 -23.58
C PRO A 34 -11.04 -31.49 -23.36
N VAL A 35 -11.50 -30.41 -22.72
CA VAL A 35 -10.66 -29.23 -22.41
C VAL A 35 -9.44 -29.67 -21.59
N ARG A 36 -8.23 -29.32 -22.03
CA ARG A 36 -6.98 -29.67 -21.34
C ARG A 36 -6.60 -28.56 -20.35
N THR A 37 -7.39 -28.39 -19.30
CA THR A 37 -7.04 -27.52 -18.17
C THR A 37 -6.36 -28.30 -17.05
N ARG A 38 -5.68 -27.59 -16.13
CA ARG A 38 -5.16 -28.21 -14.90
C ARG A 38 -6.29 -28.84 -14.07
N TYR A 39 -7.51 -28.32 -14.17
CA TYR A 39 -8.72 -28.87 -13.55
C TYR A 39 -9.02 -30.32 -13.97
N ARG A 40 -8.65 -30.75 -15.18
CA ARG A 40 -8.84 -32.16 -15.61
C ARG A 40 -8.06 -33.16 -14.74
N HIS A 41 -6.87 -32.80 -14.25
CA HIS A 41 -6.12 -33.64 -13.30
C HIS A 41 -6.86 -33.82 -11.98
N GLN A 42 -7.70 -32.86 -11.61
CA GLN A 42 -8.53 -32.96 -10.43
C GLN A 42 -9.70 -33.92 -10.66
N VAL A 43 -10.41 -33.80 -11.79
CA VAL A 43 -11.50 -34.71 -12.15
C VAL A 43 -11.00 -36.17 -12.24
N SER A 44 -9.79 -36.40 -12.75
CA SER A 44 -9.21 -37.75 -12.81
C SER A 44 -8.93 -38.39 -11.45
N ARG A 45 -8.85 -37.60 -10.36
CA ARG A 45 -8.72 -38.14 -9.00
C ARG A 45 -10.07 -38.55 -8.39
N ILE A 46 -11.17 -38.00 -8.91
CA ILE A 46 -12.54 -38.32 -8.49
C ILE A 46 -13.07 -39.53 -9.26
N ALA A 47 -12.70 -39.62 -10.54
CA ALA A 47 -13.18 -40.68 -11.42
C ALA A 47 -12.71 -42.07 -10.97
N PRO A 48 -13.61 -43.09 -11.01
CA PRO A 48 -13.21 -44.47 -10.76
C PRO A 48 -12.28 -44.97 -11.87
N ALA A 49 -11.47 -45.99 -11.58
CA ALA A 49 -10.65 -46.66 -12.60
C ALA A 49 -11.49 -47.41 -13.65
N VAL A 50 -12.65 -47.95 -13.25
CA VAL A 50 -13.63 -48.59 -14.12
C VAL A 50 -15.04 -48.25 -13.62
N LEU A 51 -15.91 -47.73 -14.49
CA LEU A 51 -17.34 -47.59 -14.21
C LEU A 51 -18.07 -48.86 -14.65
N ARG A 52 -18.93 -49.43 -13.80
CA ARG A 52 -19.67 -50.68 -14.06
C ARG A 52 -21.18 -50.43 -13.99
N ASP A 53 -21.94 -51.13 -14.83
CA ASP A 53 -23.41 -51.18 -14.83
C ASP A 53 -24.10 -49.81 -14.92
N ARG A 54 -23.57 -48.92 -15.77
CA ARG A 54 -24.06 -47.52 -15.98
C ARG A 54 -24.13 -47.10 -17.44
N GLU A 55 -24.13 -48.07 -18.35
CA GLU A 55 -24.16 -47.85 -19.79
C GLU A 55 -25.45 -47.14 -20.22
N THR A 56 -26.58 -47.46 -19.58
CA THR A 56 -27.87 -46.82 -19.85
C THR A 56 -27.85 -45.34 -19.49
N GLU A 57 -27.32 -44.97 -18.33
CA GLU A 57 -27.25 -43.58 -17.90
C GLU A 57 -26.20 -42.77 -18.68
N LEU A 58 -25.10 -43.39 -19.08
CA LEU A 58 -24.13 -42.77 -19.98
C LEU A 58 -24.74 -42.50 -21.37
N ALA A 59 -25.55 -43.43 -21.89
CA ALA A 59 -26.29 -43.23 -23.13
C ALA A 59 -27.32 -42.09 -22.99
N GLU A 60 -28.06 -42.04 -21.87
CA GLU A 60 -29.01 -40.98 -21.57
C GLU A 60 -28.32 -39.59 -21.49
N LEU A 61 -27.16 -39.50 -20.84
CA LEU A 61 -26.34 -38.29 -20.81
C LEU A 61 -25.85 -37.88 -22.21
N ALA A 62 -25.39 -38.85 -23.01
CA ALA A 62 -24.92 -38.60 -24.36
C ALA A 62 -26.05 -38.12 -25.29
N ASP A 63 -27.21 -38.76 -25.23
CA ASP A 63 -28.41 -38.39 -25.98
C ASP A 63 -28.86 -36.98 -25.60
N PHE A 64 -28.90 -36.67 -24.29
CA PHE A 64 -29.20 -35.31 -23.83
C PHE A 64 -28.22 -34.27 -24.38
N CYS A 65 -26.94 -34.59 -24.55
CA CYS A 65 -25.97 -33.64 -25.08
C CYS A 65 -26.13 -33.36 -26.59
N VAL A 66 -26.74 -34.27 -27.36
CA VAL A 66 -26.74 -34.24 -28.84
C VAL A 66 -28.13 -34.02 -29.44
N ALA A 67 -29.21 -34.43 -28.76
CA ALA A 67 -30.56 -34.39 -29.30
C ALA A 67 -31.06 -32.95 -29.53
N PRO A 68 -31.61 -32.58 -30.71
CA PRO A 68 -32.00 -31.19 -31.02
C PRO A 68 -33.07 -30.59 -30.10
N ASP A 69 -33.98 -31.42 -29.58
CA ASP A 69 -35.06 -31.03 -28.67
C ASP A 69 -34.59 -30.64 -27.27
N THR A 70 -33.33 -30.91 -26.95
CA THR A 70 -32.71 -30.58 -25.66
C THR A 70 -31.82 -29.32 -25.72
N GLU A 71 -31.73 -28.65 -26.88
CA GLU A 71 -30.99 -27.40 -26.99
C GLU A 71 -31.54 -26.34 -26.02
N GLY A 72 -30.66 -25.69 -25.26
CA GLY A 72 -31.07 -24.68 -24.28
C GLY A 72 -31.69 -25.24 -22.99
N CYS A 73 -31.68 -26.56 -22.77
CA CYS A 73 -32.35 -27.20 -21.64
C CYS A 73 -31.42 -27.51 -20.46
N TYR A 74 -32.04 -27.68 -19.29
CA TYR A 74 -31.42 -28.21 -18.08
C TYR A 74 -31.77 -29.69 -17.89
N ARG A 75 -30.87 -30.42 -17.22
CA ARG A 75 -31.14 -31.75 -16.66
C ARG A 75 -30.56 -31.82 -15.25
N TRP A 76 -31.39 -32.23 -14.28
CA TRP A 76 -30.96 -32.39 -12.90
C TRP A 76 -30.97 -33.86 -12.46
N TRP A 77 -29.78 -34.44 -12.32
CA TRP A 77 -29.60 -35.78 -11.78
C TRP A 77 -29.65 -35.76 -10.25
N ARG A 78 -30.74 -36.30 -9.68
CA ARG A 78 -30.92 -36.39 -8.23
C ARG A 78 -30.78 -37.83 -7.77
N ALA A 79 -30.01 -38.03 -6.72
CA ALA A 79 -29.76 -39.35 -6.17
C ALA A 79 -29.43 -39.24 -4.68
N PRO A 80 -29.83 -40.21 -3.85
CA PRO A 80 -29.35 -40.29 -2.47
C PRO A 80 -27.83 -40.50 -2.43
N ALA A 81 -27.24 -40.37 -1.24
CA ALA A 81 -25.84 -40.72 -0.99
C ALA A 81 -25.52 -42.15 -1.50
N TRP A 82 -24.26 -42.41 -1.88
CA TRP A 82 -23.84 -43.75 -2.33
C TRP A 82 -24.58 -44.31 -3.55
N SER A 83 -25.05 -43.45 -4.42
CA SER A 83 -25.67 -43.83 -5.71
C SER A 83 -24.66 -43.93 -6.86
N GLY A 84 -23.40 -43.53 -6.64
CA GLY A 84 -22.39 -43.48 -7.70
C GLY A 84 -22.52 -42.26 -8.62
N LYS A 85 -23.25 -41.22 -8.21
CA LYS A 85 -23.51 -40.00 -9.00
C LYS A 85 -22.22 -39.29 -9.44
N SER A 86 -21.34 -38.93 -8.50
CA SER A 86 -20.07 -38.26 -8.81
C SER A 86 -19.13 -39.14 -9.64
N ALA A 87 -19.20 -40.47 -9.46
CA ALA A 87 -18.45 -41.43 -10.28
C ALA A 87 -18.95 -41.45 -11.74
N LEU A 88 -20.28 -41.44 -11.94
CA LEU A 88 -20.90 -41.32 -13.27
C LEU A 88 -20.53 -39.99 -13.94
N MET A 89 -20.65 -38.87 -13.22
CA MET A 89 -20.39 -37.52 -13.76
C MET A 89 -18.91 -37.32 -14.11
N SER A 90 -18.00 -37.69 -13.21
CA SER A 90 -16.55 -37.59 -13.47
C SER A 90 -16.09 -38.50 -14.60
N TRP A 91 -16.63 -39.72 -14.70
CA TRP A 91 -16.36 -40.60 -15.83
C TRP A 91 -16.86 -40.02 -17.16
N PHE A 92 -18.05 -39.43 -17.18
CA PHE A 92 -18.63 -38.79 -18.36
C PHE A 92 -17.81 -37.57 -18.83
N VAL A 93 -17.35 -36.73 -17.90
CA VAL A 93 -16.46 -35.59 -18.20
C VAL A 93 -15.13 -36.05 -18.81
N LEU A 94 -14.58 -37.17 -18.33
CA LEU A 94 -13.32 -37.70 -18.86
C LEU A 94 -13.48 -38.39 -20.22
N ASN A 95 -14.68 -38.90 -20.51
CA ASN A 95 -15.03 -39.66 -21.71
C ASN A 95 -16.28 -39.07 -22.42
N PRO A 96 -16.23 -37.81 -22.90
CA PRO A 96 -17.38 -37.18 -23.54
C PRO A 96 -17.68 -37.83 -24.91
N PRO A 97 -18.94 -37.82 -25.37
CA PRO A 97 -19.30 -38.23 -26.73
C PRO A 97 -18.60 -37.37 -27.80
N PRO A 98 -18.42 -37.89 -29.04
CA PRO A 98 -17.85 -37.10 -30.13
C PRO A 98 -18.63 -35.80 -30.35
N ARG A 99 -17.91 -34.70 -30.60
CA ARG A 99 -18.46 -33.34 -30.83
C ARG A 99 -19.19 -32.73 -29.63
N VAL A 100 -19.07 -33.30 -28.42
CA VAL A 100 -19.56 -32.68 -27.18
C VAL A 100 -18.38 -32.07 -26.44
N ARG A 101 -18.48 -30.78 -26.10
CA ARG A 101 -17.49 -30.06 -25.29
C ARG A 101 -18.07 -29.79 -23.91
N ILE A 102 -17.46 -30.39 -22.88
CA ILE A 102 -17.91 -30.28 -21.49
C ILE A 102 -16.96 -29.37 -20.71
N VAL A 103 -17.54 -28.38 -20.02
CA VAL A 103 -16.91 -27.65 -18.91
C VAL A 103 -17.52 -28.16 -17.62
N SER A 104 -16.69 -28.51 -16.64
CA SER A 104 -17.16 -29.18 -15.42
C SER A 104 -16.72 -28.49 -14.15
N PHE A 105 -17.56 -28.54 -13.13
CA PHE A 105 -17.19 -28.19 -11.77
C PHE A 105 -17.78 -29.22 -10.78
N PHE A 106 -16.92 -29.74 -9.91
CA PHE A 106 -17.30 -30.66 -8.83
C PHE A 106 -17.22 -29.89 -7.51
N VAL A 107 -18.39 -29.54 -6.97
CA VAL A 107 -18.54 -28.90 -5.66
C VAL A 107 -18.17 -29.92 -4.59
N THR A 108 -17.23 -29.60 -3.70
CA THR A 108 -16.91 -30.46 -2.55
C THR A 108 -16.34 -29.69 -1.38
N ALA A 109 -16.81 -29.98 -0.16
CA ALA A 109 -16.28 -29.39 1.07
C ALA A 109 -14.91 -29.99 1.49
N ARG A 110 -14.42 -31.02 0.79
CA ARG A 110 -13.13 -31.70 1.07
C ARG A 110 -11.89 -30.91 0.65
N LEU A 111 -12.06 -29.90 -0.19
CA LEU A 111 -10.98 -29.05 -0.71
C LEU A 111 -11.25 -27.62 -0.25
N ALA A 112 -10.43 -27.12 0.67
CA ALA A 112 -10.53 -25.74 1.14
C ALA A 112 -10.54 -24.77 -0.07
N GLY A 113 -11.59 -23.95 -0.17
CA GLY A 113 -11.80 -23.03 -1.29
C GLY A 113 -12.39 -23.65 -2.57
N GLN A 114 -13.17 -24.73 -2.48
CA GLN A 114 -13.91 -25.34 -3.62
C GLN A 114 -15.38 -25.69 -3.35
N SER A 115 -15.97 -25.06 -2.35
CA SER A 115 -17.38 -25.27 -1.95
C SER A 115 -18.21 -24.00 -2.05
N ASP A 116 -17.74 -22.98 -2.78
CA ASP A 116 -18.39 -21.68 -2.86
C ASP A 116 -18.45 -21.13 -4.30
N ARG A 117 -19.23 -20.05 -4.47
CA ARG A 117 -19.43 -19.37 -5.75
C ARG A 117 -18.13 -18.83 -6.38
N VAL A 118 -17.16 -18.40 -5.58
CA VAL A 118 -15.92 -17.76 -6.06
C VAL A 118 -15.04 -18.83 -6.70
N ALA A 119 -14.95 -19.98 -6.05
CA ALA A 119 -14.28 -21.14 -6.59
C ALA A 119 -14.93 -21.63 -7.89
N PHE A 120 -16.27 -21.70 -7.92
CA PHE A 120 -17.02 -22.06 -9.13
C PHE A 120 -16.68 -21.11 -10.29
N ALA A 121 -16.85 -19.80 -10.09
CA ALA A 121 -16.60 -18.81 -11.13
C ALA A 121 -15.15 -18.88 -11.64
N ARG A 122 -14.16 -18.92 -10.75
CA ARG A 122 -12.74 -18.95 -11.12
C ARG A 122 -12.37 -20.18 -11.96
N ASN A 123 -12.77 -21.39 -11.51
CA ASN A 123 -12.42 -22.64 -12.20
C ASN A 123 -13.18 -22.83 -13.52
N VAL A 124 -14.41 -22.31 -13.61
CA VAL A 124 -15.18 -22.37 -14.85
C VAL A 124 -14.64 -21.34 -15.85
N ILE A 125 -14.32 -20.12 -15.44
CA ILE A 125 -13.69 -19.09 -16.29
C ILE A 125 -12.39 -19.61 -16.90
N GLU A 126 -11.50 -20.24 -16.13
CA GLU A 126 -10.26 -20.84 -16.66
C GLU A 126 -10.54 -21.85 -17.80
N GLN A 127 -11.56 -22.69 -17.64
CA GLN A 127 -11.96 -23.67 -18.66
C GLN A 127 -12.57 -23.01 -19.90
N LEU A 128 -13.36 -21.94 -19.73
CA LEU A 128 -13.97 -21.22 -20.85
C LEU A 128 -12.92 -20.48 -21.69
N LEU A 129 -11.99 -19.81 -21.03
CA LEU A 129 -10.88 -19.13 -21.68
C LEU A 129 -9.99 -20.11 -22.45
N SER A 130 -9.75 -21.31 -21.91
CA SER A 130 -9.05 -22.38 -22.65
C SER A 130 -9.82 -22.88 -23.88
N ILE A 131 -11.16 -22.79 -23.91
CA ILE A 131 -11.97 -23.15 -25.09
C ILE A 131 -11.91 -22.06 -26.17
N LEU A 132 -11.80 -20.81 -25.73
CA LEU A 132 -11.73 -19.60 -26.56
C LEU A 132 -10.30 -19.27 -27.03
N ASP A 133 -9.29 -19.86 -26.39
CA ASP A 133 -7.87 -19.53 -26.57
C ASP A 133 -7.57 -18.06 -26.20
N GLU A 134 -8.21 -17.61 -25.11
CA GLU A 134 -8.11 -16.24 -24.59
C GLU A 134 -7.40 -16.22 -23.22
N GLU A 135 -6.75 -15.11 -22.90
CA GLU A 135 -6.11 -14.90 -21.59
C GLU A 135 -7.14 -14.44 -20.54
N LEU A 136 -6.83 -14.66 -19.26
CA LEU A 136 -7.65 -14.18 -18.14
C LEU A 136 -7.82 -12.66 -18.20
N PRO A 137 -9.07 -12.14 -18.19
CA PRO A 137 -9.31 -10.70 -18.14
C PRO A 137 -8.57 -10.05 -16.95
N PRO A 138 -7.82 -8.96 -17.16
CA PRO A 138 -6.88 -8.38 -16.18
C PRO A 138 -7.52 -7.75 -14.93
N LEU A 139 -8.86 -7.74 -14.83
CA LEU A 139 -9.63 -7.10 -13.75
C LEU A 139 -10.80 -8.00 -13.29
N LEU A 140 -10.56 -9.28 -13.00
CA LEU A 140 -11.56 -10.19 -12.41
C LEU A 140 -11.70 -9.97 -10.89
N THR A 141 -12.50 -8.97 -10.51
CA THR A 141 -12.89 -8.70 -9.11
C THR A 141 -14.09 -9.56 -8.71
N GLU A 142 -14.29 -9.81 -7.41
CA GLU A 142 -15.50 -10.52 -6.94
C GLU A 142 -16.81 -9.87 -7.39
N SER A 143 -16.80 -8.56 -7.66
CA SER A 143 -17.97 -7.80 -8.11
C SER A 143 -18.31 -7.98 -9.59
N ASN A 144 -17.36 -8.36 -10.45
CA ASN A 144 -17.57 -8.52 -11.90
C ASN A 144 -17.36 -9.95 -12.42
N GLN A 145 -16.84 -10.86 -11.58
CA GLN A 145 -16.65 -12.28 -11.90
C GLN A 145 -17.91 -12.95 -12.45
N GLU A 146 -19.08 -12.65 -11.89
CA GLU A 146 -20.35 -13.22 -12.35
C GLU A 146 -20.72 -12.75 -13.76
N ALA A 147 -20.58 -11.45 -14.04
CA ALA A 147 -20.85 -10.90 -15.36
C ALA A 147 -19.90 -11.47 -16.42
N HIS A 148 -18.61 -11.61 -16.08
CA HIS A 148 -17.62 -12.24 -16.95
C HIS A 148 -17.89 -13.73 -17.18
N LEU A 149 -18.27 -14.48 -16.14
CA LEU A 149 -18.64 -15.89 -16.28
C LEU A 149 -19.80 -16.07 -17.26
N LEU A 150 -20.86 -15.28 -17.11
CA LEU A 150 -22.04 -15.37 -17.99
C LEU A 150 -21.70 -14.98 -19.44
N GLY A 151 -20.89 -13.94 -19.65
CA GLY A 151 -20.43 -13.54 -20.98
C GLY A 151 -19.57 -14.61 -21.64
N LEU A 152 -18.58 -15.16 -20.92
CA LEU A 152 -17.69 -16.21 -21.43
C LEU A 152 -18.43 -17.52 -21.72
N LEU A 153 -19.49 -17.86 -20.96
CA LEU A 153 -20.35 -19.00 -21.27
C LEU A 153 -21.05 -18.81 -22.61
N GLU A 154 -21.54 -17.60 -22.90
CA GLU A 154 -22.17 -17.27 -24.18
C GLU A 154 -21.15 -17.32 -25.33
N ASP A 155 -19.97 -16.74 -25.16
CA ASP A 155 -18.93 -16.73 -26.18
C ASP A 155 -18.40 -18.15 -26.48
N ALA A 156 -18.15 -18.95 -25.44
CA ALA A 156 -17.72 -20.34 -25.60
C ALA A 156 -18.80 -21.20 -26.26
N ALA A 157 -20.08 -21.00 -25.92
CA ALA A 157 -21.20 -21.67 -26.57
C ALA A 157 -21.28 -21.30 -28.07
N ARG A 158 -21.15 -20.01 -28.40
CA ARG A 158 -21.12 -19.51 -29.78
C ARG A 158 -19.96 -20.11 -30.58
N ALA A 159 -18.77 -20.14 -29.99
CA ALA A 159 -17.58 -20.72 -30.61
C ALA A 159 -17.71 -22.23 -30.84
N CYS A 160 -18.26 -22.97 -29.88
CA CYS A 160 -18.56 -24.41 -30.06
C CYS A 160 -19.58 -24.63 -31.18
N ARG A 161 -20.66 -23.84 -31.20
CA ARG A 161 -21.70 -23.92 -32.24
C ARG A 161 -21.15 -23.63 -33.64
N ALA A 162 -20.29 -22.61 -33.78
CA ALA A 162 -19.60 -22.30 -35.03
C ALA A 162 -18.70 -23.45 -35.53
N ARG A 163 -18.15 -24.24 -34.59
CA ARG A 163 -17.37 -25.47 -34.87
C ARG A 163 -18.26 -26.71 -35.09
N GLY A 164 -19.57 -26.58 -34.99
CA GLY A 164 -20.51 -27.69 -35.06
C GLY A 164 -20.38 -28.67 -33.87
N GLU A 165 -20.00 -28.16 -32.70
CA GLU A 165 -19.91 -28.90 -31.44
C GLU A 165 -21.06 -28.51 -30.50
N HIS A 166 -21.45 -29.43 -29.61
CA HIS A 166 -22.46 -29.19 -28.56
C HIS A 166 -21.76 -28.79 -27.26
N PHE A 167 -22.13 -27.62 -26.71
CA PHE A 167 -21.52 -27.09 -25.49
C PHE A 167 -22.36 -27.44 -24.24
N VAL A 168 -21.68 -27.97 -23.21
CA VAL A 168 -22.32 -28.46 -21.98
C VAL A 168 -21.58 -27.95 -20.75
N LEU A 169 -22.32 -27.36 -19.81
CA LEU A 169 -21.84 -27.09 -18.45
C LEU A 169 -22.34 -28.19 -17.51
N LEU A 170 -21.42 -28.87 -16.84
CA LEU A 170 -21.72 -29.91 -15.87
C LEU A 170 -21.32 -29.46 -14.46
N VAL A 171 -22.27 -29.43 -13.52
CA VAL A 171 -22.01 -29.10 -12.11
C VAL A 171 -22.47 -30.26 -11.23
N ASP A 172 -21.52 -30.96 -10.59
CA ASP A 172 -21.81 -32.04 -9.64
C ASP A 172 -21.67 -31.55 -8.20
N GLY A 173 -22.55 -32.01 -7.31
CA GLY A 173 -22.53 -31.67 -5.89
C GLY A 173 -23.22 -30.35 -5.55
N LEU A 174 -24.24 -29.93 -6.30
CA LEU A 174 -24.94 -28.66 -6.04
C LEU A 174 -25.50 -28.57 -4.60
N ASP A 175 -25.76 -29.72 -3.95
CA ASP A 175 -26.17 -29.85 -2.55
C ASP A 175 -25.06 -29.53 -1.52
N GLU A 176 -23.79 -29.53 -1.95
CA GLU A 176 -22.61 -29.29 -1.12
C GLU A 176 -22.14 -27.83 -1.16
N ASP A 177 -22.92 -26.94 -1.79
CA ASP A 177 -22.65 -25.50 -1.85
C ASP A 177 -22.78 -24.85 -0.47
N ARG A 178 -21.69 -24.21 -0.02
CA ARG A 178 -21.58 -23.53 1.28
C ARG A 178 -21.78 -22.02 1.19
N SER A 179 -22.10 -21.48 0.02
CA SER A 179 -22.30 -20.03 -0.18
C SER A 179 -23.40 -19.44 0.72
N SER A 180 -24.34 -20.26 1.20
CA SER A 180 -25.44 -19.89 2.10
C SER A 180 -25.08 -19.87 3.60
N ALA A 181 -24.00 -20.55 4.01
CA ALA A 181 -23.54 -20.58 5.41
C ALA A 181 -22.86 -19.26 5.84
N LEU A 182 -22.46 -18.43 4.87
CA LEU A 182 -21.75 -17.15 5.07
C LEU A 182 -22.69 -15.94 5.25
N GLY A 183 -23.93 -16.16 5.67
CA GLY A 183 -24.88 -15.11 6.04
C GLY A 183 -25.45 -14.34 4.83
N GLY A 184 -26.52 -14.88 4.22
CA GLY A 184 -27.64 -14.19 3.55
C GLY A 184 -27.39 -13.13 2.46
N ARG A 185 -26.15 -12.76 2.14
CA ARG A 185 -25.80 -11.64 1.24
C ARG A 185 -25.17 -12.08 -0.09
N TRP A 186 -24.91 -13.37 -0.26
CA TRP A 186 -24.15 -13.92 -1.38
C TRP A 186 -24.99 -14.92 -2.18
N HIS A 187 -24.87 -14.87 -3.52
CA HIS A 187 -25.54 -15.80 -4.41
C HIS A 187 -24.94 -17.21 -4.30
N SER A 188 -25.80 -18.23 -4.25
CA SER A 188 -25.42 -19.64 -4.37
C SER A 188 -24.89 -19.93 -5.77
N ILE A 189 -24.13 -21.02 -5.93
CA ILE A 189 -23.73 -21.53 -7.24
C ILE A 189 -24.98 -21.75 -8.10
N ALA A 190 -26.06 -22.26 -7.50
CA ALA A 190 -27.35 -22.43 -8.15
C ALA A 190 -27.98 -21.10 -8.63
N GLY A 191 -27.79 -20.01 -7.87
CA GLY A 191 -28.28 -18.66 -8.19
C GLY A 191 -27.53 -17.99 -9.34
N VAL A 192 -26.28 -18.38 -9.58
CA VAL A 192 -25.41 -17.83 -10.65
C VAL A 192 -25.62 -18.53 -12.00
N LEU A 193 -26.20 -19.74 -12.01
CA LEU A 193 -26.42 -20.48 -13.26
C LEU A 193 -27.36 -19.74 -14.22
N PRO A 194 -27.14 -19.83 -15.55
CA PRO A 194 -27.89 -19.03 -16.52
C PRO A 194 -29.36 -19.46 -16.59
N GLN A 195 -30.28 -18.54 -16.30
CA GLN A 195 -31.72 -18.78 -16.42
C GLN A 195 -32.14 -19.23 -17.83
N ARG A 196 -31.42 -18.74 -18.86
CA ARG A 196 -31.59 -19.11 -20.27
C ARG A 196 -30.22 -19.51 -20.82
N PRO A 197 -29.92 -20.80 -21.00
CA PRO A 197 -28.64 -21.22 -21.57
C PRO A 197 -28.44 -20.59 -22.97
N PRO A 198 -27.34 -19.86 -23.18
CA PRO A 198 -27.11 -19.14 -24.43
C PRO A 198 -26.77 -20.09 -25.58
N GLU A 199 -27.07 -19.69 -26.82
CA GLU A 199 -26.59 -20.35 -28.05
C GLU A 199 -26.81 -21.88 -28.13
N GLY A 200 -27.88 -22.39 -27.53
CA GLY A 200 -28.22 -23.82 -27.54
C GLY A 200 -27.38 -24.67 -26.56
N MET A 201 -26.64 -24.02 -25.64
CA MET A 201 -25.93 -24.64 -24.54
C MET A 201 -26.86 -25.50 -23.67
N ARG A 202 -26.31 -26.57 -23.10
CA ARG A 202 -27.04 -27.47 -22.18
C ARG A 202 -26.39 -27.43 -20.81
N VAL A 203 -27.21 -27.56 -19.76
CA VAL A 203 -26.73 -27.57 -18.38
C VAL A 203 -27.12 -28.88 -17.70
N ILE A 204 -26.13 -29.59 -17.18
CA ILE A 204 -26.31 -30.80 -16.38
C ILE A 204 -25.93 -30.45 -14.95
N VAL A 205 -26.87 -30.56 -14.03
CA VAL A 205 -26.59 -30.44 -12.60
C VAL A 205 -26.82 -31.77 -11.90
N ALA A 206 -26.06 -32.04 -10.86
CA ALA A 206 -26.20 -33.25 -10.08
C ALA A 206 -26.20 -32.91 -8.58
N GLY A 207 -27.13 -33.49 -7.83
CA GLY A 207 -27.27 -33.18 -6.41
C GLY A 207 -28.13 -34.17 -5.63
N ARG A 208 -28.41 -33.87 -4.36
CA ARG A 208 -29.29 -34.68 -3.50
C ARG A 208 -30.72 -34.14 -3.49
N PRO A 209 -31.68 -34.92 -2.95
CA PRO A 209 -33.00 -34.42 -2.65
C PRO A 209 -32.99 -33.26 -1.64
N ASP A 210 -32.14 -33.36 -0.63
CA ASP A 210 -31.96 -32.38 0.43
C ASP A 210 -30.49 -31.89 0.47
N PRO A 211 -30.23 -30.59 0.75
CA PRO A 211 -31.20 -29.51 0.99
C PRO A 211 -31.99 -29.08 -0.27
N PRO A 212 -33.13 -28.39 -0.11
CA PRO A 212 -33.91 -27.85 -1.23
C PRO A 212 -33.14 -26.77 -2.00
N ILE A 213 -33.64 -26.41 -3.18
CA ILE A 213 -33.08 -25.32 -4.01
C ILE A 213 -32.99 -24.04 -3.16
N PRO A 214 -31.82 -23.38 -3.09
CA PRO A 214 -31.62 -22.13 -2.35
C PRO A 214 -32.64 -21.02 -2.69
N ASP A 215 -32.96 -20.17 -1.71
CA ASP A 215 -33.97 -19.12 -1.85
C ASP A 215 -33.58 -18.00 -2.83
N ASP A 216 -32.29 -17.82 -3.10
CA ASP A 216 -31.78 -16.83 -4.06
C ASP A 216 -31.99 -17.25 -5.52
N VAL A 217 -32.34 -18.52 -5.78
CA VAL A 217 -32.75 -19.00 -7.11
C VAL A 217 -34.15 -18.48 -7.44
N ARG A 218 -34.22 -17.60 -8.44
CA ARG A 218 -35.45 -16.91 -8.87
C ARG A 218 -36.59 -17.90 -9.19
N PRO A 219 -37.87 -17.52 -8.98
CA PRO A 219 -39.02 -18.42 -9.18
C PRO A 219 -39.16 -19.01 -10.58
N HIS A 220 -38.71 -18.29 -11.62
CA HIS A 220 -38.80 -18.71 -13.02
C HIS A 220 -37.52 -19.37 -13.54
N HIS A 221 -36.62 -19.80 -12.65
CA HIS A 221 -35.40 -20.49 -13.03
C HIS A 221 -35.67 -21.96 -13.41
N PRO A 222 -35.05 -22.53 -14.47
CA PRO A 222 -35.26 -23.93 -14.87
C PRO A 222 -35.02 -24.96 -13.76
N LEU A 223 -34.15 -24.65 -12.79
CA LEU A 223 -33.91 -25.51 -11.62
C LEU A 223 -35.16 -25.76 -10.77
N ARG A 224 -36.17 -24.86 -10.80
CA ARG A 224 -37.44 -25.00 -10.09
C ARG A 224 -38.46 -25.86 -10.87
N ASP A 225 -38.17 -26.24 -12.11
CA ASP A 225 -39.05 -27.08 -12.93
C ASP A 225 -38.89 -28.56 -12.54
N PRO A 226 -39.95 -29.25 -12.06
CA PRO A 226 -39.86 -30.67 -11.76
C PRO A 226 -39.59 -31.53 -13.01
N GLY A 227 -39.90 -31.04 -14.22
CA GLY A 227 -39.71 -31.77 -15.48
C GLY A 227 -38.26 -32.01 -15.87
N ILE A 228 -37.30 -31.27 -15.29
CA ILE A 228 -35.87 -31.47 -15.56
C ILE A 228 -35.23 -32.53 -14.65
N VAL A 229 -35.94 -33.02 -13.64
CA VAL A 229 -35.38 -33.93 -12.63
C VAL A 229 -35.33 -35.37 -13.14
N ARG A 230 -34.13 -35.94 -13.15
CA ARG A 230 -33.87 -37.37 -13.39
C ARG A 230 -33.40 -38.01 -12.10
N HIS A 231 -34.20 -38.90 -11.53
CA HIS A 231 -33.81 -39.67 -10.34
C HIS A 231 -32.90 -40.84 -10.69
N LEU A 232 -31.62 -40.79 -10.32
CA LEU A 232 -30.67 -41.88 -10.54
C LEU A 232 -30.98 -43.08 -9.62
N ALA A 233 -31.12 -44.28 -10.19
CA ALA A 233 -31.25 -45.50 -9.40
C ALA A 233 -29.93 -45.81 -8.69
N GLN A 234 -30.00 -46.34 -7.47
CA GLN A 234 -28.80 -46.70 -6.71
C GLN A 234 -27.99 -47.79 -7.43
N SER A 235 -26.66 -47.67 -7.44
CA SER A 235 -25.80 -48.69 -8.06
C SER A 235 -25.62 -49.84 -7.08
N PRO A 236 -25.80 -51.12 -7.48
CA PRO A 236 -25.50 -52.27 -6.63
C PRO A 236 -24.07 -52.24 -6.08
N HIS A 237 -23.11 -51.79 -6.89
CA HIS A 237 -21.71 -51.69 -6.48
C HIS A 237 -21.45 -50.54 -5.50
N ALA A 238 -22.20 -49.44 -5.60
CA ALA A 238 -22.09 -48.35 -4.64
C ALA A 238 -22.78 -48.70 -3.30
N ASP A 239 -23.80 -49.56 -3.32
CA ASP A 239 -24.38 -50.16 -2.12
C ASP A 239 -23.44 -51.16 -1.43
N GLU A 240 -22.72 -52.00 -2.18
CA GLU A 240 -21.68 -52.87 -1.62
C GLU A 240 -20.60 -52.05 -0.91
N ILE A 241 -20.10 -50.98 -1.54
CA ILE A 241 -19.12 -50.07 -0.93
C ILE A 241 -19.69 -49.39 0.32
N ARG A 242 -20.95 -48.97 0.31
CA ARG A 242 -21.61 -48.36 1.48
C ARG A 242 -21.73 -49.36 2.62
N VAL A 243 -22.17 -50.59 2.35
CA VAL A 243 -22.34 -51.64 3.37
C VAL A 243 -20.99 -52.08 3.93
N ASP A 244 -19.97 -52.23 3.09
CA ASP A 244 -18.61 -52.55 3.55
C ASP A 244 -18.03 -51.39 4.39
N MET A 245 -18.30 -50.15 4.00
CA MET A 245 -17.88 -48.97 4.75
C MET A 245 -18.60 -48.83 6.10
N GLU A 246 -19.93 -48.95 6.13
CA GLU A 246 -20.73 -48.93 7.36
C GLU A 246 -20.26 -50.05 8.30
N ARG A 247 -20.03 -51.26 7.78
CA ARG A 247 -19.48 -52.38 8.55
C ARG A 247 -18.07 -52.09 9.07
N ASP A 248 -17.19 -51.53 8.24
CA ASP A 248 -15.83 -51.18 8.66
C ASP A 248 -15.83 -50.06 9.73
N LEU A 249 -16.83 -49.17 9.72
CA LEU A 249 -17.00 -48.13 10.74
C LEU A 249 -17.57 -48.69 12.04
N ASP A 250 -18.56 -49.58 11.95
CA ASP A 250 -19.11 -50.32 13.08
C ASP A 250 -18.04 -51.21 13.71
N ASP A 251 -17.22 -51.90 12.93
CA ASP A 251 -16.06 -52.68 13.40
C ASP A 251 -15.04 -51.79 14.12
N LEU A 252 -14.89 -50.53 13.72
CA LEU A 252 -14.04 -49.53 14.39
C LEU A 252 -14.65 -49.01 15.69
N LEU A 253 -15.98 -48.86 15.73
CA LEU A 253 -16.74 -48.43 16.90
C LEU A 253 -16.92 -49.53 17.94
N ASP A 254 -17.05 -50.78 17.52
CA ASP A 254 -17.18 -51.95 18.39
C ASP A 254 -15.83 -52.61 18.70
N GLY A 255 -14.78 -52.18 17.99
CA GLY A 255 -13.41 -52.65 18.13
C GLY A 255 -12.64 -52.12 19.36
N PRO A 256 -11.31 -52.36 19.40
CA PRO A 256 -10.44 -51.92 20.49
C PRO A 256 -10.56 -50.42 20.76
N GLU A 257 -10.44 -50.02 22.03
CA GLU A 257 -10.55 -48.62 22.46
C GLU A 257 -9.68 -47.66 21.63
N ALA A 258 -8.46 -48.08 21.27
CA ALA A 258 -7.57 -47.31 20.40
C ALA A 258 -8.18 -46.98 19.02
N GLY A 259 -8.95 -47.87 18.40
CA GLY A 259 -9.60 -47.60 17.11
C GLY A 259 -10.69 -46.53 17.22
N ARG A 260 -11.51 -46.64 18.27
CA ARG A 260 -12.56 -45.64 18.60
C ARG A 260 -11.98 -44.27 18.89
N GLU A 261 -10.89 -44.21 19.64
CA GLU A 261 -10.22 -42.95 19.97
C GLU A 261 -9.67 -42.26 18.72
N LEU A 262 -8.99 -42.99 17.84
CA LEU A 262 -8.43 -42.45 16.61
C LEU A 262 -9.53 -41.95 15.67
N LEU A 263 -10.62 -42.73 15.49
CA LEU A 263 -11.78 -42.30 14.71
C LEU A 263 -12.40 -41.03 15.32
N GLY A 264 -12.62 -41.02 16.63
CA GLY A 264 -13.18 -39.89 17.36
C GLY A 264 -12.37 -38.61 17.20
N LEU A 265 -11.05 -38.68 17.33
CA LEU A 265 -10.14 -37.53 17.20
C LEU A 265 -10.07 -37.01 15.76
N VAL A 266 -9.93 -37.88 14.76
CA VAL A 266 -9.91 -37.46 13.34
C VAL A 266 -11.26 -36.89 12.93
N THR A 267 -12.37 -37.48 13.36
CA THR A 267 -13.72 -36.94 13.10
C THR A 267 -13.92 -35.60 13.82
N ALA A 268 -13.47 -35.45 15.07
CA ALA A 268 -13.59 -34.20 15.83
C ALA A 268 -12.73 -33.07 15.26
N ALA A 269 -11.53 -33.38 14.78
CA ALA A 269 -10.68 -32.43 14.07
C ALA A 269 -11.31 -32.00 12.74
N GLY A 270 -12.02 -32.90 12.04
CA GLY A 270 -12.61 -32.62 10.72
C GLY A 270 -11.58 -32.11 9.71
N GLY A 271 -10.31 -32.46 9.95
CA GLY A 271 -9.10 -32.01 9.31
C GLY A 271 -8.01 -33.05 9.59
N GLY A 272 -6.88 -32.93 8.92
CA GLY A 272 -5.87 -33.97 8.98
C GLY A 272 -4.98 -33.91 10.22
N LEU A 273 -4.79 -35.06 10.89
CA LEU A 273 -3.85 -35.24 12.00
C LEU A 273 -2.71 -36.18 11.61
N THR A 274 -1.49 -35.90 12.05
CA THR A 274 -0.36 -36.82 11.83
C THR A 274 -0.41 -38.01 12.80
N ALA A 275 0.35 -39.06 12.51
CA ALA A 275 0.50 -40.17 13.46
C ALA A 275 1.18 -39.73 14.78
N ALA A 276 2.00 -38.68 14.76
CA ALA A 276 2.60 -38.12 15.96
C ALA A 276 1.55 -37.35 16.79
N ASP A 277 0.71 -36.56 16.14
CA ASP A 277 -0.40 -35.84 16.79
C ASP A 277 -1.35 -36.82 17.50
N LEU A 278 -1.74 -37.88 16.80
CA LEU A 278 -2.62 -38.91 17.33
C LEU A 278 -1.98 -39.67 18.50
N ALA A 279 -0.68 -39.95 18.43
CA ALA A 279 0.07 -40.58 19.53
C ALA A 279 0.08 -39.72 20.78
N GLU A 280 0.31 -38.41 20.63
CA GLU A 280 0.30 -37.48 21.75
C GLU A 280 -1.11 -37.29 22.33
N LEU A 281 -2.12 -37.13 21.47
CA LEU A 281 -3.51 -36.95 21.89
C LEU A 281 -4.08 -38.17 22.61
N THR A 282 -3.64 -39.38 22.26
CA THR A 282 -4.07 -40.65 22.88
C THR A 282 -3.15 -41.14 24.01
N ASP A 283 -2.02 -40.48 24.24
CA ASP A 283 -0.95 -40.95 25.15
C ASP A 283 -0.48 -42.39 24.81
N GLN A 284 -0.43 -42.70 23.51
CA GLN A 284 -0.01 -44.01 23.00
C GLN A 284 1.30 -43.92 22.21
N PRO A 285 2.13 -44.97 22.18
CA PRO A 285 3.32 -45.00 21.35
C PRO A 285 2.95 -44.86 19.85
N SER A 286 3.68 -44.05 19.09
CA SER A 286 3.41 -43.84 17.65
C SER A 286 3.39 -45.14 16.84
N ARG A 287 4.13 -46.17 17.27
CA ARG A 287 4.09 -47.51 16.66
C ARG A 287 2.72 -48.19 16.79
N ASP A 288 2.05 -48.03 17.93
CA ASP A 288 0.75 -48.63 18.18
C ASP A 288 -0.35 -47.91 17.41
N VAL A 289 -0.29 -46.59 17.35
CA VAL A 289 -1.15 -45.77 16.48
C VAL A 289 -0.97 -46.16 15.01
N LEU A 290 0.28 -46.22 14.51
CA LEU A 290 0.57 -46.64 13.14
C LEU A 290 0.10 -48.07 12.85
N ARG A 291 0.19 -48.98 13.83
CA ARG A 291 -0.32 -50.34 13.68
C ARG A 291 -1.83 -50.33 13.44
N VAL A 292 -2.60 -49.57 14.23
CA VAL A 292 -4.06 -49.43 14.06
C VAL A 292 -4.41 -48.72 12.75
N LEU A 293 -3.64 -47.72 12.33
CA LEU A 293 -3.81 -47.05 11.04
C LEU A 293 -3.39 -47.93 9.83
N SER A 294 -2.62 -49.00 10.06
CA SER A 294 -2.15 -49.94 9.02
C SER A 294 -2.97 -51.24 8.92
N THR A 295 -3.91 -51.49 9.84
CA THR A 295 -4.78 -52.66 9.79
C THR A 295 -5.88 -52.53 8.74
N ALA A 296 -6.70 -53.57 8.55
CA ALA A 296 -7.84 -53.55 7.63
C ALA A 296 -8.81 -52.37 7.87
N THR A 297 -8.93 -51.93 9.13
CA THR A 297 -9.63 -50.72 9.62
C THR A 297 -8.96 -49.40 9.21
N GLY A 298 -7.68 -49.42 8.84
CA GLY A 298 -6.90 -48.29 8.32
C GLY A 298 -7.35 -47.80 6.94
N ARG A 299 -8.10 -48.62 6.20
CA ARG A 299 -8.60 -48.29 4.85
C ARG A 299 -9.61 -47.13 4.84
N ASN A 300 -10.22 -46.85 5.98
CA ASN A 300 -11.08 -45.68 6.18
C ASN A 300 -10.29 -44.38 6.35
N PHE A 301 -8.98 -44.45 6.62
CA PHE A 301 -8.10 -43.30 6.74
C PHE A 301 -7.26 -43.15 5.46
N ALA A 302 -7.48 -42.05 4.73
CA ALA A 302 -6.64 -41.69 3.61
C ALA A 302 -5.39 -40.97 4.09
N ARG A 303 -4.23 -41.34 3.53
CA ARG A 303 -2.94 -40.67 3.73
C ARG A 303 -2.78 -39.53 2.74
N ARG A 304 -2.25 -38.41 3.20
CA ARG A 304 -1.90 -37.24 2.38
C ARG A 304 -0.55 -36.69 2.79
N ASP A 305 0.22 -36.23 1.80
CA ASP A 305 1.46 -35.49 2.06
C ASP A 305 1.14 -34.21 2.84
N GLY A 306 1.78 -34.04 4.00
CA GLY A 306 1.69 -32.83 4.82
C GLY A 306 2.35 -31.62 4.14
N HIS A 307 1.95 -30.41 4.53
CA HIS A 307 2.49 -29.15 3.97
C HIS A 307 3.90 -28.79 4.50
N SER A 308 4.38 -29.48 5.54
CA SER A 308 5.69 -29.27 6.18
C SER A 308 6.39 -30.61 6.46
N ARG A 309 7.58 -30.57 7.08
CA ARG A 309 8.47 -31.70 7.44
C ARG A 309 7.83 -32.80 8.32
N SER A 310 6.53 -32.74 8.60
CA SER A 310 5.81 -33.45 9.67
C SER A 310 5.25 -34.83 9.27
N GLY A 311 5.46 -35.28 8.03
CA GLY A 311 5.07 -36.62 7.57
C GLY A 311 3.60 -36.74 7.10
N ASP A 312 3.14 -37.99 6.92
CA ASP A 312 1.81 -38.32 6.41
C ASP A 312 0.70 -37.85 7.36
N VAL A 313 -0.28 -37.14 6.80
CA VAL A 313 -1.48 -36.69 7.50
C VAL A 313 -2.63 -37.64 7.22
N TYR A 314 -3.39 -38.01 8.25
CA TYR A 314 -4.52 -38.93 8.18
C TYR A 314 -5.85 -38.17 8.24
N ILE A 315 -6.71 -38.44 7.25
CA ILE A 315 -8.08 -37.92 7.15
C ILE A 315 -9.06 -39.07 6.88
N LEU A 316 -10.35 -38.90 7.16
CA LEU A 316 -11.35 -39.87 6.71
C LEU A 316 -11.44 -39.87 5.18
N GLY A 317 -11.43 -41.07 4.59
CA GLY A 317 -11.24 -41.25 3.15
C GLY A 317 -12.32 -40.59 2.30
N HIS A 318 -13.54 -40.39 2.82
CA HIS A 318 -14.67 -39.75 2.16
C HIS A 318 -15.45 -38.80 3.11
N GLU A 319 -16.16 -37.83 2.55
CA GLU A 319 -17.00 -36.89 3.30
C GLU A 319 -18.27 -37.54 3.84
N GLU A 320 -18.79 -38.53 3.12
CA GLU A 320 -19.90 -39.34 3.61
C GLU A 320 -19.48 -40.20 4.81
N LEU A 321 -18.25 -40.73 4.79
CA LEU A 321 -17.59 -41.35 5.95
C LEU A 321 -17.51 -40.39 7.15
N GLN A 322 -17.11 -39.13 6.93
CA GLN A 322 -17.07 -38.09 7.97
C GLN A 322 -18.46 -37.80 8.54
N ARG A 323 -19.49 -37.71 7.69
CA ARG A 323 -20.87 -37.46 8.13
C ARG A 323 -21.43 -38.64 8.92
N THR A 324 -21.31 -39.86 8.41
CA THR A 324 -21.75 -41.08 9.08
C THR A 324 -21.00 -41.30 10.39
N ALA A 325 -19.69 -41.06 10.45
CA ALA A 325 -18.94 -41.08 11.70
C ALA A 325 -19.43 -40.03 12.70
N THR A 326 -19.80 -38.82 12.22
CA THR A 326 -20.34 -37.75 13.08
C THR A 326 -21.69 -38.14 13.69
N GLU A 327 -22.56 -38.75 12.88
CA GLU A 327 -23.88 -39.24 13.29
C GLU A 327 -23.77 -40.40 14.29
N LEU A 328 -22.93 -41.40 14.01
CA LEU A 328 -22.74 -42.60 14.84
C LEU A 328 -22.04 -42.30 16.18
N LEU A 329 -21.03 -41.42 16.19
CA LEU A 329 -20.38 -41.00 17.43
C LEU A 329 -21.31 -40.14 18.30
N GLY A 330 -22.19 -39.36 17.66
CA GLY A 330 -23.14 -38.47 18.32
C GLY A 330 -22.48 -37.24 18.98
N GLY A 331 -23.27 -36.18 19.17
CA GLY A 331 -22.77 -34.88 19.62
C GLY A 331 -22.04 -34.91 20.98
N LYS A 332 -22.48 -35.76 21.92
CA LYS A 332 -21.89 -35.82 23.27
C LYS A 332 -20.48 -36.43 23.30
N ARG A 333 -20.22 -37.49 22.52
CA ARG A 333 -18.86 -38.09 22.46
C ARG A 333 -17.91 -37.20 21.68
N LEU A 334 -18.39 -36.62 20.57
CA LEU A 334 -17.60 -35.67 19.79
C LEU A 334 -17.21 -34.43 20.59
N ALA A 335 -18.09 -33.92 21.45
CA ALA A 335 -17.75 -32.83 22.36
C ALA A 335 -16.55 -33.21 23.25
N GLY A 336 -16.53 -34.41 23.83
CA GLY A 336 -15.38 -34.88 24.63
C GLY A 336 -14.07 -35.01 23.85
N PHE A 337 -14.12 -35.40 22.57
CA PHE A 337 -12.93 -35.40 21.72
C PHE A 337 -12.47 -33.98 21.35
N ARG A 338 -13.41 -33.04 21.16
CA ARG A 338 -13.07 -31.61 20.96
C ARG A 338 -12.45 -31.00 22.23
N ASP A 339 -12.97 -31.34 23.41
CA ASP A 339 -12.39 -30.89 24.67
C ASP A 339 -10.92 -31.31 24.80
N ARG A 340 -10.56 -32.54 24.38
CA ARG A 340 -9.16 -32.99 24.31
C ARG A 340 -8.32 -32.19 23.32
N LEU A 341 -8.86 -31.83 22.15
CA LEU A 341 -8.18 -30.95 21.19
C LEU A 341 -7.98 -29.54 21.78
N HIS A 342 -8.95 -29.02 22.52
CA HIS A 342 -8.85 -27.73 23.20
C HIS A 342 -7.79 -27.75 24.30
N GLU A 343 -7.78 -28.78 25.15
CA GLU A 343 -6.75 -28.97 26.18
C GLU A 343 -5.36 -29.11 25.56
N TRP A 344 -5.24 -29.82 24.45
CA TRP A 344 -3.97 -29.95 23.72
C TRP A 344 -3.46 -28.60 23.21
N ALA A 345 -4.34 -27.80 22.60
CA ALA A 345 -4.01 -26.44 22.18
C ALA A 345 -3.62 -25.54 23.37
N ASP A 346 -4.34 -25.63 24.50
CA ASP A 346 -4.05 -24.87 25.71
C ASP A 346 -2.70 -25.24 26.33
N ARG A 347 -2.30 -26.52 26.28
CA ARG A 347 -0.95 -26.96 26.69
C ARG A 347 0.13 -26.31 25.84
N TYR A 348 0.04 -26.39 24.51
CA TYR A 348 1.03 -25.79 23.60
C TYR A 348 1.11 -24.27 23.74
N ARG A 349 -0.02 -23.62 23.98
CA ARG A 349 -0.07 -22.20 24.31
C ARG A 349 0.68 -21.88 25.60
N SER A 350 0.50 -22.66 26.66
CA SER A 350 1.23 -22.46 27.92
C SER A 350 2.75 -22.66 27.80
N LEU A 351 3.18 -23.42 26.79
CA LEU A 351 4.58 -23.64 26.45
C LEU A 351 5.16 -22.57 25.50
N GLY A 352 4.35 -21.61 25.06
CA GLY A 352 4.80 -20.55 24.15
C GLY A 352 5.04 -21.00 22.71
N TRP A 353 4.33 -22.04 22.25
CA TRP A 353 4.40 -22.52 20.85
C TRP A 353 5.83 -22.89 20.38
N PRO A 354 6.46 -23.90 20.99
CA PRO A 354 7.85 -24.31 20.68
C PRO A 354 8.04 -24.75 19.21
N ALA A 355 9.30 -24.96 18.81
CA ALA A 355 9.64 -25.37 17.44
C ALA A 355 8.96 -26.69 17.02
N GLU A 356 8.66 -27.56 17.97
CA GLU A 356 7.99 -28.85 17.78
C GLU A 356 6.46 -28.73 17.70
N THR A 357 5.90 -27.51 17.66
CA THR A 357 4.45 -27.30 17.58
C THR A 357 3.85 -28.00 16.33
N PRO A 358 2.84 -28.86 16.52
CA PRO A 358 2.11 -29.54 15.45
C PRO A 358 1.48 -28.57 14.43
N ASP A 359 1.62 -28.87 13.13
CA ASP A 359 1.04 -28.05 12.05
C ASP A 359 -0.48 -27.91 12.17
N PHE A 360 -1.16 -28.93 12.71
CA PHE A 360 -2.60 -28.87 12.96
C PHE A 360 -2.96 -27.69 13.88
N LEU A 361 -2.23 -27.47 14.97
CA LEU A 361 -2.50 -26.36 15.91
C LEU A 361 -2.25 -24.97 15.28
N LEU A 362 -1.38 -24.89 14.28
CA LEU A 362 -1.03 -23.65 13.59
C LEU A 362 -1.93 -23.34 12.39
N ARG A 363 -2.65 -24.32 11.83
CA ARG A 363 -3.53 -24.11 10.66
C ARG A 363 -4.90 -24.79 10.80
N GLY A 364 -4.93 -26.11 10.96
CA GLY A 364 -6.17 -26.91 10.97
C GLY A 364 -7.09 -26.68 12.16
N TYR A 365 -6.53 -26.29 13.30
CA TYR A 365 -7.29 -26.05 14.53
C TYR A 365 -8.18 -24.81 14.41
N PHE A 366 -7.69 -23.72 13.82
CA PHE A 366 -8.51 -22.51 13.61
C PHE A 366 -9.73 -22.82 12.72
N GLU A 367 -9.53 -23.56 11.63
CA GLU A 367 -10.63 -24.00 10.75
C GLU A 367 -11.66 -24.87 11.49
N THR A 368 -11.20 -25.69 12.44
CA THR A 368 -12.08 -26.51 13.29
C THR A 368 -12.94 -25.61 14.20
N LEU A 369 -12.36 -24.55 14.77
CA LEU A 369 -13.08 -23.60 15.61
C LEU A 369 -14.11 -22.80 14.80
N ASP A 370 -13.72 -22.32 13.62
CA ASP A 370 -14.60 -21.59 12.70
C ASP A 370 -15.82 -22.43 12.29
N ARG A 371 -15.58 -23.68 11.89
CA ARG A 371 -16.64 -24.64 11.50
C ARG A 371 -17.65 -24.91 12.61
N HIS A 372 -17.25 -24.76 13.87
CA HIS A 372 -18.10 -24.99 15.03
C HIS A 372 -18.59 -23.70 15.70
N GLY A 373 -18.18 -22.54 15.20
CA GLY A 373 -18.57 -21.24 15.74
C GLY A 373 -18.04 -20.94 17.14
N ASP A 374 -16.89 -21.48 17.54
CA ASP A 374 -16.25 -21.16 18.84
C ASP A 374 -15.49 -19.82 18.75
N VAL A 375 -16.26 -18.73 18.70
CA VAL A 375 -15.74 -17.35 18.56
C VAL A 375 -14.71 -17.01 19.65
N PRO A 376 -14.92 -17.30 20.95
CA PRO A 376 -13.93 -16.99 21.97
C PRO A 376 -12.56 -17.64 21.72
N ARG A 377 -12.53 -18.90 21.28
CA ARG A 377 -11.27 -19.57 20.95
C ARG A 377 -10.66 -19.08 19.64
N MET A 378 -11.48 -18.73 18.64
CA MET A 378 -10.99 -18.10 17.41
C MET A 378 -10.27 -16.78 17.72
N VAL A 379 -10.89 -15.92 18.54
CA VAL A 379 -10.28 -14.65 18.99
C VAL A 379 -8.96 -14.93 19.69
N ARG A 380 -8.93 -15.90 20.62
CA ARG A 380 -7.69 -16.29 21.31
C ARG A 380 -6.58 -16.78 20.37
N CYS A 381 -6.90 -17.60 19.36
CA CYS A 381 -5.91 -18.09 18.40
C CYS A 381 -5.37 -16.96 17.50
N ALA A 382 -6.25 -16.05 17.08
CA ALA A 382 -5.92 -14.92 16.21
C ALA A 382 -5.17 -13.79 16.93
N THR A 383 -5.23 -13.73 18.26
CA THR A 383 -4.59 -12.71 19.12
C THR A 383 -3.41 -13.25 19.94
N ASP A 384 -2.84 -14.40 19.57
CA ASP A 384 -1.70 -15.00 20.28
C ASP A 384 -0.36 -14.69 19.56
N PRO A 385 0.49 -13.79 20.11
CA PRO A 385 1.77 -13.43 19.51
C PRO A 385 2.69 -14.61 19.21
N GLY A 386 2.84 -15.54 20.17
CA GLY A 386 3.73 -16.67 20.01
C GLY A 386 3.25 -17.62 18.90
N ARG A 387 1.94 -17.78 18.75
CA ARG A 387 1.37 -18.58 17.65
C ARG A 387 1.59 -17.90 16.30
N GLN A 388 1.38 -16.58 16.22
CA GLN A 388 1.62 -15.80 15.00
C GLN A 388 3.09 -15.88 14.58
N ASP A 389 4.02 -15.73 15.51
CA ASP A 389 5.46 -15.80 15.24
C ASP A 389 5.91 -17.21 14.83
N ARG A 390 5.35 -18.24 15.46
CA ARG A 390 5.59 -19.64 15.07
C ARG A 390 5.06 -19.91 13.67
N SER A 391 3.87 -19.40 13.34
CA SER A 391 3.28 -19.50 12.00
C SER A 391 4.17 -18.80 10.97
N LEU A 392 4.60 -17.56 11.24
CA LEU A 392 5.54 -16.80 10.40
C LEU A 392 6.86 -17.55 10.17
N ALA A 393 7.42 -18.16 11.21
CA ALA A 393 8.66 -18.93 11.10
C ALA A 393 8.54 -20.15 10.16
N LEU A 394 7.33 -20.71 10.00
CA LEU A 394 7.06 -21.86 9.13
C LEU A 394 6.59 -21.47 7.72
N SER A 395 5.67 -20.50 7.62
CA SER A 395 5.10 -20.04 6.35
C SER A 395 6.01 -19.06 5.61
N GLY A 396 6.80 -18.29 6.34
CA GLY A 396 7.57 -17.17 5.81
C GLY A 396 6.78 -15.87 5.63
N GLY A 397 5.49 -15.81 6.00
CA GLY A 397 4.67 -14.60 5.91
C GLY A 397 3.40 -14.63 6.77
N ASP A 398 2.80 -13.45 6.97
CA ASP A 398 1.69 -13.23 7.90
C ASP A 398 0.29 -13.33 7.29
N THR A 399 0.18 -13.66 5.99
CA THR A 399 -1.09 -13.73 5.27
C THR A 399 -2.11 -14.63 5.96
N ALA A 400 -1.71 -15.84 6.39
CA ALA A 400 -2.59 -16.77 7.09
C ALA A 400 -3.09 -16.21 8.44
N ALA A 401 -2.22 -15.51 9.18
CA ALA A 401 -2.62 -14.90 10.45
C ALA A 401 -3.60 -13.74 10.24
N LEU A 402 -3.40 -12.94 9.18
CA LEU A 402 -4.34 -11.88 8.80
C LEU A 402 -5.69 -12.44 8.34
N GLU A 403 -5.71 -13.57 7.62
CA GLU A 403 -6.93 -14.30 7.26
C GLU A 403 -7.69 -14.83 8.48
N GLU A 404 -6.97 -15.43 9.44
CA GLU A 404 -7.55 -15.88 10.72
C GLU A 404 -8.15 -14.70 11.52
N ILE A 405 -7.45 -13.57 11.59
CA ILE A 405 -7.98 -12.35 12.22
C ILE A 405 -9.24 -11.87 11.49
N ALA A 406 -9.24 -11.82 10.16
CA ALA A 406 -10.39 -11.39 9.37
C ALA A 406 -11.61 -12.32 9.59
N ALA A 407 -11.38 -13.64 9.65
CA ALA A 407 -12.41 -14.62 9.95
C ALA A 407 -12.97 -14.44 11.38
N ALA A 408 -12.11 -14.25 12.38
CA ALA A 408 -12.53 -13.96 13.75
C ALA A 408 -13.32 -12.65 13.86
N GLN A 409 -12.92 -11.58 13.16
CA GLN A 409 -13.68 -10.33 13.07
C GLN A 409 -15.06 -10.55 12.42
N GLY A 410 -15.12 -11.38 11.37
CA GLY A 410 -16.36 -11.80 10.73
C GLY A 410 -17.30 -12.52 11.71
N ALA A 411 -16.77 -13.46 12.49
CA ALA A 411 -17.55 -14.22 13.47
C ALA A 411 -18.05 -13.33 14.63
N VAL A 412 -17.23 -12.41 15.14
CA VAL A 412 -17.64 -11.42 16.17
C VAL A 412 -18.76 -10.50 15.66
N ARG A 413 -18.70 -10.08 14.39
CA ARG A 413 -19.77 -9.27 13.77
C ARG A 413 -21.11 -10.00 13.66
N GLN A 414 -21.08 -11.32 13.46
CA GLN A 414 -22.27 -12.15 13.31
C GLN A 414 -22.84 -12.64 14.65
N ALA A 415 -22.09 -12.49 15.74
CA ALA A 415 -22.55 -12.88 17.07
C ALA A 415 -23.82 -12.10 17.48
N ALA A 416 -24.70 -12.76 18.24
CA ALA A 416 -25.94 -12.16 18.72
C ALA A 416 -25.72 -10.92 19.59
N VAL A 417 -24.59 -10.87 20.31
CA VAL A 417 -24.11 -9.72 21.06
C VAL A 417 -22.75 -9.34 20.49
N PHE A 418 -22.62 -8.08 20.05
CA PHE A 418 -21.36 -7.57 19.50
C PHE A 418 -20.34 -7.36 20.63
N ASP A 419 -19.28 -8.16 20.63
CA ASP A 419 -18.20 -8.05 21.61
C ASP A 419 -17.15 -7.03 21.14
N MET A 420 -17.32 -5.78 21.59
CA MET A 420 -16.42 -4.67 21.28
C MET A 420 -15.00 -4.91 21.80
N VAL A 421 -14.83 -5.62 22.93
CA VAL A 421 -13.52 -5.93 23.51
C VAL A 421 -12.77 -6.93 22.64
N ALA A 422 -13.44 -8.01 22.22
CA ALA A 422 -12.85 -8.98 21.30
C ALA A 422 -12.47 -8.33 19.95
N MET A 423 -13.35 -7.47 19.40
CA MET A 423 -13.04 -6.72 18.18
C MET A 423 -11.83 -5.81 18.35
N ALA A 424 -11.76 -5.07 19.45
CA ALA A 424 -10.65 -4.16 19.74
C ALA A 424 -9.30 -4.91 19.83
N ARG A 425 -9.26 -6.07 20.50
CA ARG A 425 -8.06 -6.93 20.54
C ARG A 425 -7.64 -7.39 19.15
N LEU A 426 -8.57 -7.91 18.35
CA LEU A 426 -8.29 -8.37 16.99
C LEU A 426 -7.70 -7.26 16.11
N VAL A 427 -8.19 -6.03 16.26
CA VAL A 427 -7.71 -4.87 15.51
C VAL A 427 -6.28 -4.48 15.93
N VAL A 428 -5.94 -4.50 17.22
CA VAL A 428 -4.57 -4.24 17.70
C VAL A 428 -3.59 -5.24 17.09
N HIS A 429 -3.93 -6.54 17.11
CA HIS A 429 -3.10 -7.59 16.52
C HIS A 429 -3.02 -7.50 14.99
N ARG A 430 -4.12 -7.14 14.31
CA ARG A 430 -4.12 -6.88 12.86
C ARG A 430 -3.13 -5.77 12.51
N ASP A 431 -3.23 -4.64 13.21
CA ASP A 431 -2.40 -3.47 12.91
C ASP A 431 -0.94 -3.72 13.29
N ARG A 432 -0.65 -4.53 14.33
CA ARG A 432 0.72 -5.03 14.62
C ARG A 432 1.30 -5.80 13.43
N LEU A 433 0.55 -6.77 12.87
CA LEU A 433 1.00 -7.55 11.72
C LEU A 433 1.14 -6.69 10.45
N ILE A 434 0.20 -5.78 10.20
CA ILE A 434 0.28 -4.82 9.09
C ILE A 434 1.51 -3.92 9.24
N ASN A 435 1.77 -3.38 10.43
CA ASN A 435 2.94 -2.52 10.68
C ASN A 435 4.25 -3.29 10.55
N ARG A 436 4.32 -4.51 11.08
CA ARG A 436 5.45 -5.42 10.87
C ARG A 436 5.72 -5.62 9.38
N ASN A 437 4.68 -5.91 8.60
CA ASN A 437 4.79 -6.10 7.16
C ASN A 437 5.14 -4.82 6.40
N ALA A 438 4.64 -3.66 6.86
CA ALA A 438 4.96 -2.37 6.29
C ALA A 438 6.45 -2.02 6.46
N THR A 439 7.17 -2.62 7.40
CA THR A 439 8.62 -2.39 7.53
C THR A 439 9.47 -3.33 6.67
N ILE A 440 8.88 -4.34 5.99
CA ILE A 440 9.63 -5.30 5.17
C ILE A 440 10.36 -4.55 4.03
N PRO A 441 11.70 -4.64 3.96
CA PRO A 441 12.45 -4.03 2.87
C PRO A 441 12.08 -4.68 1.53
N VAL A 442 11.74 -3.88 0.52
CA VAL A 442 11.26 -4.38 -0.79
C VAL A 442 12.24 -5.32 -1.51
N LYS A 443 13.54 -5.26 -1.18
CA LYS A 443 14.57 -6.14 -1.75
C LYS A 443 14.78 -7.44 -0.97
N LEU A 444 14.23 -7.56 0.24
CA LEU A 444 14.42 -8.73 1.10
C LEU A 444 13.85 -10.03 0.49
N PRO A 445 12.67 -10.04 -0.17
CA PRO A 445 12.20 -11.20 -0.91
C PRO A 445 13.23 -11.71 -1.93
N ALA A 446 13.80 -10.82 -2.75
CA ALA A 446 14.81 -11.20 -3.74
C ALA A 446 16.08 -11.79 -3.11
N VAL A 447 16.46 -11.35 -1.91
CA VAL A 447 17.58 -11.94 -1.15
C VAL A 447 17.27 -13.37 -0.73
N TRP A 448 16.08 -13.63 -0.19
CA TRP A 448 15.66 -14.99 0.18
C TRP A 448 15.60 -15.94 -1.02
N ALA A 449 15.14 -15.45 -2.18
CA ALA A 449 15.16 -16.20 -3.41
C ALA A 449 16.60 -16.56 -3.84
N LYS A 450 17.55 -15.62 -3.75
CA LYS A 450 18.98 -15.89 -3.99
C LYS A 450 19.60 -16.89 -3.02
N LEU A 451 19.07 -17.00 -1.81
CA LEU A 451 19.47 -18.01 -0.81
C LEU A 451 18.78 -19.38 -1.03
N GLY A 452 18.00 -19.54 -2.10
CA GLY A 452 17.30 -20.79 -2.43
C GLY A 452 15.95 -20.95 -1.72
N GLN A 453 15.48 -19.96 -0.96
CA GLN A 453 14.20 -20.00 -0.25
C GLN A 453 13.10 -19.27 -1.03
N VAL A 454 12.78 -19.75 -2.24
CA VAL A 454 11.83 -19.10 -3.16
C VAL A 454 10.42 -18.97 -2.55
N ARG A 455 9.89 -20.04 -1.93
CA ARG A 455 8.55 -19.99 -1.27
C ARG A 455 8.47 -18.95 -0.15
N ARG A 456 9.56 -18.77 0.59
CA ARG A 456 9.64 -17.75 1.65
C ARG A 456 9.70 -16.35 1.06
N ALA A 457 10.42 -16.19 -0.05
CA ALA A 457 10.46 -14.93 -0.77
C ALA A 457 9.07 -14.53 -1.30
N GLU A 458 8.32 -15.47 -1.87
CA GLU A 458 6.93 -15.27 -2.33
C GLU A 458 6.01 -14.86 -1.19
N ALA A 459 6.08 -15.57 -0.06
CA ALA A 459 5.29 -15.25 1.13
C ALA A 459 5.61 -13.85 1.67
N LEU A 460 6.89 -13.45 1.69
CA LEU A 460 7.29 -12.10 2.09
C LEU A 460 6.85 -11.02 1.11
N ALA A 461 6.91 -11.28 -0.19
CA ALA A 461 6.43 -10.34 -1.20
C ALA A 461 4.92 -10.12 -1.08
N GLY A 462 4.15 -11.20 -0.89
CA GLY A 462 2.70 -11.13 -0.68
C GLY A 462 2.27 -10.60 0.68
N ALA A 463 3.16 -10.60 1.68
CA ALA A 463 2.91 -10.00 2.98
C ALA A 463 2.97 -8.47 2.95
N ILE A 464 3.64 -7.86 1.97
CA ILE A 464 3.72 -6.39 1.85
C ILE A 464 2.33 -5.86 1.49
N THR A 465 1.76 -5.08 2.42
CA THR A 465 0.38 -4.60 2.32
C THR A 465 0.22 -3.36 1.45
N ASP A 466 1.27 -2.56 1.29
CA ASP A 466 1.28 -1.39 0.40
C ASP A 466 1.45 -1.84 -1.06
N PRO A 467 0.46 -1.61 -1.95
CA PRO A 467 0.49 -2.15 -3.31
C PRO A 467 1.68 -1.64 -4.15
N ASP A 468 2.08 -0.39 -3.96
CA ASP A 468 3.21 0.20 -4.69
C ASP A 468 4.53 -0.52 -4.33
N ARG A 469 4.77 -0.70 -3.03
CA ARG A 469 5.94 -1.44 -2.55
C ARG A 469 5.90 -2.92 -2.88
N ALA A 470 4.71 -3.54 -2.86
CA ALA A 470 4.53 -4.93 -3.24
C ALA A 470 4.91 -5.15 -4.72
N VAL A 471 4.50 -4.26 -5.63
CA VAL A 471 4.92 -4.31 -7.05
C VAL A 471 6.45 -4.26 -7.17
N HIS A 472 7.10 -3.35 -6.45
CA HIS A 472 8.56 -3.24 -6.47
C HIS A 472 9.25 -4.50 -5.89
N ALA A 473 8.64 -5.15 -4.90
CA ALA A 473 9.14 -6.40 -4.33
C ALA A 473 8.98 -7.58 -5.30
N TYR A 474 7.83 -7.71 -5.96
CA TYR A 474 7.61 -8.71 -7.00
C TYR A 474 8.52 -8.48 -8.21
N ALA A 475 8.74 -7.23 -8.63
CA ALA A 475 9.69 -6.90 -9.69
C ALA A 475 11.12 -7.35 -9.32
N ALA A 476 11.56 -7.06 -8.09
CA ALA A 476 12.87 -7.48 -7.60
C ALA A 476 12.99 -9.01 -7.47
N LEU A 477 11.93 -9.70 -7.06
CA LEU A 477 11.85 -11.15 -6.98
C LEU A 477 11.91 -11.80 -8.37
N ALA A 478 11.07 -11.34 -9.30
CA ALA A 478 11.04 -11.78 -10.68
C ALA A 478 12.39 -11.58 -11.39
N ALA A 479 13.17 -10.57 -11.01
CA ALA A 479 14.51 -10.32 -11.54
C ALA A 479 15.57 -11.37 -11.14
N VAL A 480 15.32 -12.19 -10.11
CA VAL A 480 16.32 -13.13 -9.55
C VAL A 480 15.90 -14.60 -9.62
N VAL A 481 14.62 -14.89 -9.85
CA VAL A 481 14.09 -16.25 -10.01
C VAL A 481 14.12 -16.69 -11.49
N PRO A 482 14.06 -18.01 -11.77
CA PRO A 482 13.97 -18.54 -13.14
C PRO A 482 12.70 -18.06 -13.87
N ASP A 483 12.75 -17.98 -15.21
CA ASP A 483 11.70 -17.36 -16.03
C ASP A 483 10.32 -18.03 -15.91
N ASP A 484 10.28 -19.34 -15.64
CA ASP A 484 9.05 -20.10 -15.41
C ASP A 484 8.32 -19.68 -14.13
N VAL A 485 9.05 -19.24 -13.11
CA VAL A 485 8.49 -18.74 -11.85
C VAL A 485 8.30 -17.21 -11.89
N ALA A 486 9.16 -16.51 -12.63
CA ALA A 486 9.11 -15.06 -12.74
C ALA A 486 7.79 -14.55 -13.35
N SER A 487 7.20 -15.30 -14.30
CA SER A 487 5.93 -14.91 -14.94
C SER A 487 4.81 -14.74 -13.93
N ASP A 488 4.63 -15.71 -13.01
CA ASP A 488 3.57 -15.67 -11.99
C ASP A 488 3.72 -14.44 -11.07
N HIS A 489 4.96 -14.01 -10.79
CA HIS A 489 5.23 -12.82 -9.97
C HIS A 489 4.97 -11.52 -10.73
N LEU A 490 5.24 -11.49 -12.03
CA LEU A 490 4.92 -10.35 -12.89
C LEU A 490 3.41 -10.18 -13.00
N ASP A 491 2.65 -11.27 -13.14
CA ASP A 491 1.19 -11.25 -13.15
C ASP A 491 0.63 -10.71 -11.82
N ALA A 492 1.19 -11.15 -10.69
CA ALA A 492 0.82 -10.64 -9.37
C ALA A 492 1.11 -9.13 -9.23
N ALA A 493 2.24 -8.66 -9.76
CA ALA A 493 2.57 -7.24 -9.78
C ALA A 493 1.62 -6.43 -10.68
N GLU A 494 1.29 -6.93 -11.86
CA GLU A 494 0.37 -6.28 -12.81
C GLU A 494 -1.04 -6.10 -12.23
N ALA A 495 -1.53 -7.09 -11.48
CA ALA A 495 -2.83 -7.02 -10.80
C ALA A 495 -2.89 -5.86 -9.80
N LEU A 496 -1.80 -5.58 -9.10
CA LEU A 496 -1.72 -4.50 -8.10
C LEU A 496 -1.69 -3.11 -8.74
N ILE A 497 -1.12 -2.96 -9.94
CA ILE A 497 -0.98 -1.65 -10.62
C ILE A 497 -2.31 -0.96 -10.85
N SER A 498 -3.38 -1.72 -11.09
CA SER A 498 -4.72 -1.16 -11.34
C SER A 498 -5.34 -0.47 -10.11
N SER A 499 -4.80 -0.70 -8.91
CA SER A 499 -5.21 -0.04 -7.67
C SER A 499 -4.42 1.23 -7.35
N LEU A 500 -3.38 1.55 -8.13
CA LEU A 500 -2.48 2.67 -7.89
C LEU A 500 -2.98 3.94 -8.58
N GLU A 501 -2.75 5.08 -7.93
CA GLU A 501 -2.89 6.40 -8.56
C GLU A 501 -2.00 6.52 -9.82
N PRO A 502 -2.42 7.26 -10.86
CA PRO A 502 -1.78 7.24 -12.18
C PRO A 502 -0.26 7.49 -12.17
N ALA A 503 0.22 8.39 -11.31
CA ALA A 503 1.65 8.65 -11.18
C ALA A 503 2.44 7.45 -10.62
N ARG A 504 1.92 6.78 -9.58
CA ARG A 504 2.52 5.57 -9.00
C ARG A 504 2.41 4.38 -9.94
N ALA A 505 1.29 4.26 -10.66
CA ALA A 505 1.11 3.23 -11.68
C ALA A 505 2.19 3.31 -12.79
N VAL A 506 2.56 4.52 -13.22
CA VAL A 506 3.65 4.71 -14.20
C VAL A 506 5.01 4.27 -13.64
N GLU A 507 5.31 4.61 -12.38
CA GLU A 507 6.55 4.18 -11.72
C GLU A 507 6.62 2.65 -11.58
N ALA A 508 5.52 2.03 -11.16
CA ALA A 508 5.37 0.59 -11.06
C ALA A 508 5.55 -0.11 -12.43
N LEU A 509 4.91 0.38 -13.48
CA LEU A 509 5.10 -0.12 -14.86
C LEU A 509 6.56 0.02 -15.31
N ALA A 510 7.20 1.16 -15.01
CA ALA A 510 8.61 1.38 -15.32
C ALA A 510 9.55 0.38 -14.61
N ALA A 511 9.24 0.00 -13.36
CA ALA A 511 10.00 -1.02 -12.63
C ALA A 511 9.87 -2.43 -13.25
N LEU A 512 8.71 -2.77 -13.81
CA LEU A 512 8.46 -4.07 -14.43
C LEU A 512 9.06 -4.23 -15.83
N ILE A 513 9.07 -3.16 -16.64
CA ILE A 513 9.48 -3.18 -18.06
C ILE A 513 10.80 -3.96 -18.32
N PRO A 514 11.91 -3.75 -17.57
CA PRO A 514 13.15 -4.48 -17.82
C PRO A 514 13.04 -6.00 -17.56
N VAL A 515 12.23 -6.38 -16.57
CA VAL A 515 12.03 -7.79 -16.18
C VAL A 515 11.06 -8.47 -17.15
N VAL A 516 9.97 -7.80 -17.51
CA VAL A 516 8.99 -8.28 -18.50
C VAL A 516 9.64 -8.45 -19.87
N ALA A 517 10.51 -7.52 -20.30
CA ALA A 517 11.22 -7.65 -21.58
C ALA A 517 12.11 -8.90 -21.63
N ARG A 518 12.66 -9.32 -20.49
CA ARG A 518 13.50 -10.52 -20.35
C ARG A 518 12.67 -11.81 -20.27
N VAL A 519 11.58 -11.81 -19.49
CA VAL A 519 10.77 -13.01 -19.18
C VAL A 519 9.70 -13.26 -20.24
N ASN A 520 8.90 -12.25 -20.59
CA ASN A 520 7.75 -12.35 -21.50
C ASN A 520 8.05 -11.81 -22.91
N GLY A 521 9.20 -11.16 -23.09
CA GLY A 521 9.68 -10.66 -24.36
C GLY A 521 9.20 -9.25 -24.73
N TRP A 522 9.65 -8.79 -25.89
CA TRP A 522 9.41 -7.43 -26.39
C TRP A 522 7.92 -7.04 -26.52
N PRO A 523 6.99 -7.89 -27.01
CA PRO A 523 5.59 -7.51 -27.16
C PRO A 523 4.92 -7.08 -25.84
N LYS A 524 5.15 -7.83 -24.75
CA LYS A 524 4.57 -7.52 -23.44
C LYS A 524 5.19 -6.28 -22.82
N ALA A 525 6.51 -6.12 -22.94
CA ALA A 525 7.17 -4.89 -22.50
C ALA A 525 6.65 -3.65 -23.25
N ARG A 526 6.33 -3.80 -24.56
CA ARG A 526 5.75 -2.72 -25.37
C ARG A 526 4.35 -2.34 -24.88
N GLU A 527 3.54 -3.30 -24.48
CA GLU A 527 2.21 -3.06 -23.87
C GLU A 527 2.32 -2.18 -22.63
N HIS A 528 3.24 -2.49 -21.71
CA HIS A 528 3.45 -1.67 -20.50
C HIS A 528 3.97 -0.27 -20.80
N ILE A 529 4.85 -0.13 -21.80
CA ILE A 529 5.32 1.17 -22.27
C ILE A 529 4.13 2.00 -22.79
N ASP A 530 3.28 1.40 -23.62
CA ASP A 530 2.12 2.09 -24.20
C ASP A 530 1.06 2.44 -23.13
N ARG A 531 0.84 1.56 -22.15
CA ARG A 531 -0.03 1.85 -20.99
C ARG A 531 0.52 3.01 -20.15
N ALA A 532 1.81 3.01 -19.83
CA ALA A 532 2.44 4.08 -19.08
C ALA A 532 2.36 5.43 -19.82
N GLU A 533 2.60 5.43 -21.14
CA GLU A 533 2.47 6.64 -21.95
C GLU A 533 1.04 7.16 -22.04
N SER A 534 0.05 6.27 -22.12
CA SER A 534 -1.35 6.65 -22.08
C SER A 534 -1.66 7.39 -20.77
N LEU A 535 -1.30 6.81 -19.62
CA LEU A 535 -1.53 7.43 -18.30
C LEU A 535 -0.87 8.80 -18.18
N ILE A 536 0.39 8.93 -18.65
CA ILE A 536 1.11 10.21 -18.67
C ILE A 536 0.35 11.26 -19.48
N GLN A 537 -0.23 10.89 -20.62
CA GLN A 537 -0.89 11.83 -21.52
C GLN A 537 -2.33 12.18 -21.10
N SER A 538 -3.09 11.23 -20.57
CA SER A 538 -4.53 11.40 -20.30
C SER A 538 -4.85 11.83 -18.87
N GLU A 539 -4.07 11.39 -17.89
CA GLU A 539 -4.45 11.45 -16.47
C GLU A 539 -3.47 12.24 -15.59
N ILE A 540 -2.23 12.42 -16.05
CA ILE A 540 -1.21 13.18 -15.31
C ILE A 540 -1.17 14.62 -15.80
N SER A 541 -1.31 15.57 -14.87
CA SER A 541 -1.17 17.01 -15.13
C SER A 541 0.15 17.33 -15.84
N PRO A 542 0.18 18.25 -16.83
CA PRO A 542 1.40 18.62 -17.54
C PRO A 542 2.59 19.01 -16.65
N TYR A 543 2.33 19.51 -15.43
CA TYR A 543 3.37 19.83 -14.45
C TYR A 543 4.03 18.59 -13.82
N ALA A 544 3.29 17.49 -13.65
CA ALA A 544 3.75 16.24 -13.03
C ALA A 544 4.24 15.21 -14.07
N GLN A 545 4.00 15.43 -15.36
CA GLN A 545 4.41 14.50 -16.44
C GLN A 545 5.92 14.27 -16.49
N VAL A 546 6.74 15.27 -16.17
CA VAL A 546 8.21 15.13 -16.19
C VAL A 546 8.68 14.11 -15.14
N ASP A 547 8.04 14.11 -13.97
CA ASP A 547 8.36 13.18 -12.89
C ASP A 547 8.02 11.74 -13.29
N ALA A 548 6.87 11.55 -13.95
CA ALA A 548 6.41 10.24 -14.42
C ALA A 548 7.21 9.71 -15.63
N VAL A 549 7.67 10.57 -16.54
CA VAL A 549 8.42 10.15 -17.75
C VAL A 549 9.85 9.71 -17.43
N ILE A 550 10.48 10.23 -16.38
CA ILE A 550 11.89 9.90 -16.07
C ILE A 550 12.10 8.41 -15.73
N PRO A 551 11.32 7.80 -14.82
CA PRO A 551 11.37 6.36 -14.56
C PRO A 551 11.15 5.53 -15.83
N LEU A 552 10.12 5.87 -16.61
CA LEU A 552 9.82 5.21 -17.88
C LEU A 552 10.97 5.32 -18.89
N LEU A 553 11.57 6.51 -19.02
CA LEU A 553 12.72 6.73 -19.90
C LEU A 553 13.91 5.85 -19.49
N ARG A 554 14.20 5.72 -18.20
CA ARG A 554 15.27 4.84 -17.71
C ARG A 554 14.99 3.38 -18.05
N ALA A 555 13.77 2.92 -17.84
CA ALA A 555 13.36 1.55 -18.12
C ALA A 555 13.47 1.21 -19.62
N VAL A 556 12.92 2.07 -20.49
CA VAL A 556 12.96 1.94 -21.95
C VAL A 556 14.41 1.98 -22.48
N SER A 557 15.26 2.81 -21.87
CA SER A 557 16.67 2.89 -22.25
C SER A 557 17.44 1.65 -21.79
N ALA A 558 17.13 1.09 -20.61
CA ALA A 558 17.77 -0.13 -20.09
C ALA A 558 17.50 -1.37 -20.97
N ILE A 559 16.34 -1.44 -21.62
CA ILE A 559 16.02 -2.51 -22.59
C ILE A 559 16.50 -2.19 -24.02
N GLY A 560 17.15 -1.03 -24.23
CA GLY A 560 17.75 -0.64 -25.50
C GLY A 560 16.77 -0.07 -26.55
N ASP A 561 15.53 0.28 -26.20
CA ASP A 561 14.59 0.90 -27.15
C ASP A 561 14.83 2.40 -27.31
N ARG A 562 15.83 2.68 -28.14
CA ARG A 562 16.22 4.05 -28.48
C ARG A 562 15.09 4.84 -29.13
N ARG A 563 14.17 4.18 -29.85
CA ARG A 563 13.13 4.84 -30.63
C ARG A 563 12.08 5.44 -29.69
N THR A 564 11.60 4.65 -28.73
CA THR A 564 10.63 5.13 -27.73
C THR A 564 11.28 6.11 -26.77
N ALA A 565 12.51 5.85 -26.33
CA ALA A 565 13.24 6.77 -25.47
C ALA A 565 13.38 8.17 -26.12
N ASN A 566 13.71 8.23 -27.42
CA ASN A 566 13.82 9.49 -28.17
C ASN A 566 12.46 10.18 -28.34
N ARG A 567 11.37 9.42 -28.48
CA ARG A 567 10.02 9.96 -28.54
C ARG A 567 9.58 10.57 -27.20
N LEU A 568 9.79 9.88 -26.08
CA LEU A 568 9.53 10.39 -24.73
C LEU A 568 10.30 11.68 -24.46
N THR A 569 11.57 11.69 -24.84
CA THR A 569 12.44 12.87 -24.74
C THR A 569 11.88 14.05 -25.56
N THR A 570 11.38 13.78 -26.77
CA THR A 570 10.81 14.80 -27.66
C THR A 570 9.46 15.32 -27.14
N ALA A 571 8.64 14.47 -26.52
CA ALA A 571 7.36 14.87 -25.93
C ALA A 571 7.56 15.87 -24.78
N ILE A 572 8.54 15.65 -23.90
CA ILE A 572 8.91 16.64 -22.87
C ILE A 572 9.49 17.92 -23.48
N LYS A 573 10.25 17.80 -24.59
CA LYS A 573 10.70 18.96 -25.35
C LYS A 573 9.57 19.69 -26.08
N ALA A 574 8.35 19.18 -26.14
CA ALA A 574 7.24 19.86 -26.81
C ALA A 574 6.34 20.63 -25.83
N THR A 575 6.46 20.37 -24.53
CA THR A 575 5.68 21.02 -23.49
C THR A 575 6.10 22.48 -23.35
N LYS A 576 5.15 23.43 -23.49
CA LYS A 576 5.41 24.89 -23.48
C LYS A 576 6.07 25.44 -22.21
N GLN A 577 6.19 24.61 -21.16
CA GLN A 577 6.79 24.94 -19.86
C GLN A 577 8.24 24.46 -19.76
N TYR A 578 9.03 24.86 -20.75
CA TYR A 578 10.46 24.63 -20.87
C TYR A 578 11.26 25.22 -19.70
N ARG A 579 11.61 24.40 -18.71
CA ARG A 579 12.59 24.75 -17.66
C ARG A 579 13.90 24.00 -17.87
N GLU A 580 15.00 24.70 -17.61
CA GLU A 580 16.36 24.20 -17.78
C GLU A 580 16.63 22.94 -16.94
N GLU A 581 16.00 22.86 -15.76
CA GLU A 581 16.05 21.70 -14.85
C GLU A 581 15.55 20.41 -15.51
N ASN A 582 14.54 20.49 -16.39
CA ASN A 582 13.99 19.30 -17.06
C ASN A 582 15.00 18.70 -18.05
N PHE A 583 15.80 19.54 -18.72
CA PHE A 583 16.90 19.06 -19.59
C PHE A 583 17.98 18.36 -18.78
N ILE A 584 18.37 18.91 -17.64
CA ILE A 584 19.35 18.29 -16.75
C ILE A 584 18.84 16.93 -16.26
N ARG A 585 17.57 16.84 -15.86
CA ARG A 585 16.95 15.59 -15.41
C ARG A 585 16.91 14.53 -16.51
N LEU A 586 16.57 14.92 -17.75
CA LEU A 586 16.62 14.06 -18.93
C LEU A 586 18.04 13.58 -19.25
N ILE A 587 19.02 14.48 -19.19
CA ILE A 587 20.43 14.14 -19.40
C ILE A 587 20.91 13.15 -18.33
N ARG A 588 20.58 13.36 -17.05
CA ARG A 588 20.89 12.41 -15.98
C ARG A 588 20.27 11.04 -16.24
N ALA A 589 19.01 10.99 -16.70
CA ALA A 589 18.34 9.73 -17.02
C ALA A 589 19.04 8.99 -18.17
N ARG A 590 19.45 9.69 -19.22
CA ARG A 590 20.19 9.10 -20.35
C ARG A 590 21.58 8.62 -19.97
N VAL A 591 22.31 9.41 -19.18
CA VAL A 591 23.64 9.01 -18.69
C VAL A 591 23.53 7.78 -17.78
N ALA A 592 22.55 7.73 -16.88
CA ALA A 592 22.32 6.56 -16.01
C ALA A 592 21.96 5.30 -16.81
N ALA A 593 21.35 5.44 -17.98
CA ALA A 593 21.06 4.34 -18.89
C ALA A 593 22.21 4.01 -19.86
N GLY A 594 23.32 4.74 -19.83
CA GLY A 594 24.47 4.54 -20.74
C GLY A 594 24.35 5.22 -22.11
N ASP A 595 23.27 5.97 -22.37
CA ASP A 595 23.00 6.66 -23.64
C ASP A 595 23.76 8.01 -23.75
N LEU A 596 25.10 7.96 -23.67
CA LEU A 596 25.95 9.15 -23.64
C LEU A 596 25.84 10.01 -24.90
N PHE A 597 25.54 9.41 -26.06
CA PHE A 597 25.34 10.13 -27.32
C PHE A 597 24.05 10.99 -27.31
N GLU A 598 22.95 10.44 -26.80
CA GLU A 598 21.69 11.20 -26.70
C GLU A 598 21.78 12.24 -25.58
N ALA A 599 22.51 11.96 -24.50
CA ALA A 599 22.82 12.94 -23.46
C ALA A 599 23.60 14.16 -24.02
N GLU A 600 24.61 13.92 -24.86
CA GLU A 600 25.35 14.98 -25.58
C GLU A 600 24.41 15.74 -26.54
N THR A 601 23.58 15.04 -27.30
CA THR A 601 22.61 15.66 -28.21
C THR A 601 21.60 16.55 -27.46
N LEU A 602 21.14 16.11 -26.28
CA LEU A 602 20.28 16.89 -25.39
C LEU A 602 20.97 18.15 -24.87
N ALA A 603 22.23 18.03 -24.45
CA ALA A 603 23.03 19.16 -23.99
C ALA A 603 23.25 20.20 -25.11
N MET A 604 23.44 19.74 -26.34
CA MET A 604 23.68 20.60 -27.49
C MET A 604 22.41 21.21 -28.09
N SER A 605 21.22 20.74 -27.69
CA SER A 605 19.92 21.23 -28.12
C SER A 605 19.74 22.72 -27.79
N PRO A 606 19.18 23.54 -28.69
CA PRO A 606 18.96 24.97 -28.42
C PRO A 606 17.84 25.16 -27.37
N VAL A 607 18.17 25.72 -26.21
CA VAL A 607 17.22 26.04 -25.10
C VAL A 607 17.03 27.58 -24.96
N GLY A 608 17.68 28.37 -25.82
CA GLY A 608 17.80 29.83 -25.75
C GLY A 608 19.24 30.27 -25.46
N VAL A 609 19.65 31.46 -25.91
CA VAL A 609 21.07 31.86 -26.01
C VAL A 609 21.81 31.85 -24.65
N ASN A 610 21.22 32.42 -23.59
CA ASN A 610 21.85 32.41 -22.25
C ASN A 610 21.58 31.12 -21.44
N ARG A 611 20.54 30.37 -21.81
CA ARG A 611 20.06 29.19 -21.07
C ARG A 611 20.73 27.89 -21.50
N SER A 612 21.28 27.87 -22.72
CA SER A 612 21.95 26.70 -23.30
C SER A 612 23.30 26.40 -22.63
N ASP A 613 24.02 27.43 -22.18
CA ASP A 613 25.33 27.23 -21.55
C ASP A 613 25.21 26.66 -20.12
N TRP A 614 24.15 27.01 -19.38
CA TRP A 614 23.88 26.41 -18.06
C TRP A 614 23.58 24.90 -18.16
N VAL A 615 22.72 24.50 -19.11
CA VAL A 615 22.42 23.09 -19.37
C VAL A 615 23.67 22.33 -19.83
N ARG A 616 24.49 22.91 -20.72
CA ARG A 616 25.74 22.31 -21.18
C ARG A 616 26.78 22.16 -20.07
N ALA A 617 26.90 23.16 -19.19
CA ALA A 617 27.80 23.11 -18.04
C ALA A 617 27.44 21.95 -17.08
N HIS A 618 26.15 21.79 -16.79
CA HIS A 618 25.67 20.66 -16.00
C HIS A 618 25.83 19.33 -16.72
N ALA A 619 25.57 19.27 -18.03
CA ALA A 619 25.74 18.07 -18.83
C ALA A 619 27.20 17.60 -18.88
N ALA A 620 28.14 18.52 -19.08
CA ALA A 620 29.57 18.25 -19.04
C ALA A 620 29.97 17.67 -17.68
N SER A 621 29.46 18.24 -16.58
CA SER A 621 29.72 17.72 -15.23
C SER A 621 29.15 16.30 -15.04
N ILE A 622 27.89 16.05 -15.43
CA ILE A 622 27.24 14.74 -15.30
C ILE A 622 27.99 13.67 -16.11
N ILE A 623 28.36 13.98 -17.36
CA ILE A 623 29.07 13.05 -18.24
C ILE A 623 30.50 12.80 -17.74
N ALA A 624 31.17 13.82 -17.19
CA ALA A 624 32.46 13.68 -16.55
C ALA A 624 32.40 12.73 -15.34
N THR A 625 31.39 12.87 -14.48
CA THR A 625 31.19 11.97 -13.33
C THR A 625 30.85 10.53 -13.74
N ALA A 626 30.27 10.33 -14.93
CA ALA A 626 30.04 9.01 -15.49
C ALA A 626 31.29 8.39 -16.13
N GLY A 627 32.41 9.11 -16.16
CA GLY A 627 33.71 8.62 -16.63
C GLY A 627 34.03 8.87 -18.11
N ASP A 628 33.13 9.47 -18.90
CA ASP A 628 33.39 9.82 -20.30
C ASP A 628 33.97 11.23 -20.42
N VAL A 629 35.24 11.31 -20.06
CA VAL A 629 36.02 12.55 -20.05
C VAL A 629 36.09 13.22 -21.42
N PRO A 630 36.37 12.52 -22.55
CA PRO A 630 36.46 13.16 -23.87
C PRO A 630 35.15 13.84 -24.32
N ARG A 631 34.00 13.23 -24.01
CA ARG A 631 32.71 13.81 -24.35
C ARG A 631 32.38 15.02 -23.47
N ALA A 632 32.72 14.94 -22.18
CA ALA A 632 32.56 16.06 -21.27
C ALA A 632 33.40 17.29 -21.68
N GLU A 633 34.64 17.07 -22.13
CA GLU A 633 35.51 18.13 -22.65
C GLU A 633 34.95 18.80 -23.90
N ARG A 634 34.37 18.04 -24.85
CA ARG A 634 33.73 18.62 -26.03
C ARG A 634 32.58 19.55 -25.67
N ILE A 635 31.73 19.13 -24.72
CA ILE A 635 30.59 19.94 -24.27
C ILE A 635 31.10 21.19 -23.54
N ALA A 636 32.08 21.05 -22.64
CA ALA A 636 32.69 22.16 -21.92
C ALA A 636 33.36 23.17 -22.87
N GLY A 637 34.05 22.70 -23.91
CA GLY A 637 34.67 23.55 -24.94
C GLY A 637 33.68 24.29 -25.84
N SER A 638 32.38 23.94 -25.80
CA SER A 638 31.32 24.61 -26.57
C SER A 638 30.60 25.75 -25.83
N LEU A 639 30.95 25.96 -24.55
CA LEU A 639 30.39 27.01 -23.69
C LEU A 639 30.85 28.38 -24.19
N ARG A 640 29.91 29.31 -24.42
CA ARG A 640 30.19 30.64 -25.00
C ARG A 640 30.20 31.75 -23.95
N LEU A 641 29.51 31.57 -22.83
CA LEU A 641 29.48 32.51 -21.70
C LEU A 641 30.59 32.18 -20.69
N TRP A 642 31.40 33.17 -20.34
CA TRP A 642 32.45 33.07 -19.32
C TRP A 642 31.93 33.45 -17.92
N GLY A 643 30.90 32.73 -17.46
CA GLY A 643 30.26 32.90 -16.14
C GLY A 643 30.66 31.85 -15.09
N PRO A 644 30.12 31.93 -13.86
CA PRO A 644 30.44 30.99 -12.76
C PRO A 644 30.17 29.53 -13.11
N HIS A 645 29.11 29.26 -13.86
CA HIS A 645 28.74 27.89 -14.29
C HIS A 645 29.79 27.24 -15.23
N THR A 646 30.43 28.04 -16.09
CA THR A 646 31.51 27.55 -16.98
C THR A 646 32.76 27.20 -16.19
N GLY A 647 33.10 28.02 -15.19
CA GLY A 647 34.19 27.71 -14.26
C GLY A 647 33.96 26.41 -13.48
N TRP A 648 32.73 26.18 -12.99
CA TRP A 648 32.38 24.94 -12.28
C TRP A 648 32.37 23.71 -13.19
N ALA A 649 31.84 23.83 -14.42
CA ALA A 649 31.88 22.74 -15.38
C ALA A 649 33.32 22.35 -15.73
N LEU A 650 34.18 23.32 -16.04
CA LEU A 650 35.59 23.07 -16.33
C LEU A 650 36.32 22.47 -15.12
N ALA A 651 36.02 22.91 -13.89
CA ALA A 651 36.58 22.33 -12.67
C ALA A 651 36.16 20.86 -12.47
N ASN A 652 34.90 20.52 -12.72
CA ASN A 652 34.39 19.15 -12.61
C ASN A 652 35.00 18.23 -13.70
N VAL A 653 35.11 18.71 -14.94
CA VAL A 653 35.77 17.98 -16.04
C VAL A 653 37.27 17.81 -15.77
N ALA A 654 37.93 18.82 -15.20
CA ALA A 654 39.31 18.73 -14.76
C ALA A 654 39.48 17.69 -13.63
N SER A 655 38.58 17.68 -12.65
CA SER A 655 38.59 16.70 -11.56
C SER A 655 38.39 15.28 -12.08
N ALA A 656 37.49 15.06 -13.04
CA ALA A 656 37.33 13.76 -13.70
C ALA A 656 38.56 13.34 -14.51
N ASN A 657 39.20 14.26 -15.23
CA ASN A 657 40.50 14.02 -15.88
C ASN A 657 41.55 13.59 -14.86
N LEU A 658 41.58 14.24 -13.69
CA LEU A 658 42.55 13.94 -12.65
C LEU A 658 42.36 12.54 -12.05
N VAL A 659 41.11 12.14 -11.79
CA VAL A 659 40.72 10.79 -11.35
C VAL A 659 41.08 9.76 -12.43
N ALA A 660 40.86 10.08 -13.71
CA ALA A 660 41.25 9.23 -14.83
C ALA A 660 42.78 9.18 -15.08
N GLY A 661 43.59 9.91 -14.31
CA GLY A 661 45.05 9.93 -14.42
C GLY A 661 45.62 10.98 -15.37
N ASN A 662 44.79 11.74 -16.08
CA ASN A 662 45.19 12.75 -17.05
C ASN A 662 45.53 14.10 -16.38
N VAL A 663 46.59 14.12 -15.58
CA VAL A 663 47.00 15.29 -14.78
C VAL A 663 47.20 16.55 -15.65
N ASP A 664 47.94 16.44 -16.75
CA ASP A 664 48.23 17.58 -17.61
C ASP A 664 46.97 18.17 -18.28
N HIS A 665 45.98 17.34 -18.60
CA HIS A 665 44.70 17.80 -19.14
C HIS A 665 43.88 18.52 -18.06
N ALA A 666 43.86 17.98 -16.85
CA ALA A 666 43.17 18.60 -15.71
C ALA A 666 43.69 20.01 -15.42
N GLU A 667 45.01 20.19 -15.39
CA GLU A 667 45.61 21.51 -15.17
C GLU A 667 45.30 22.49 -16.32
N ARG A 668 45.40 22.03 -17.58
CA ARG A 668 45.06 22.88 -18.75
C ARG A 668 43.62 23.36 -18.72
N LEU A 669 42.67 22.50 -18.35
CA LEU A 669 41.25 22.85 -18.29
C LEU A 669 40.96 23.92 -17.23
N VAL A 670 41.63 23.85 -16.09
CA VAL A 670 41.52 24.88 -15.05
C VAL A 670 42.13 26.20 -15.51
N GLU A 671 43.23 26.18 -16.27
CA GLU A 671 43.85 27.39 -16.83
C GLU A 671 42.98 28.09 -17.90
N LEU A 672 42.09 27.36 -18.56
CA LEU A 672 41.13 27.93 -19.52
C LEU A 672 40.01 28.76 -18.84
N VAL A 673 39.89 28.72 -17.51
CA VAL A 673 38.90 29.52 -16.79
C VAL A 673 39.31 30.99 -16.80
N GLU A 674 38.69 31.82 -17.64
CA GLU A 674 39.14 33.21 -17.86
C GLU A 674 39.04 34.11 -16.62
N HIS A 675 37.94 34.01 -15.87
CA HIS A 675 37.74 34.86 -14.70
C HIS A 675 38.64 34.39 -13.53
N VAL A 676 39.57 35.25 -13.12
CA VAL A 676 40.60 34.99 -12.10
C VAL A 676 40.03 34.39 -10.80
N GLY A 677 38.90 34.90 -10.29
CA GLY A 677 38.25 34.36 -9.10
C GLY A 677 37.62 32.96 -9.28
N HIS A 678 37.10 32.66 -10.48
CA HIS A 678 36.58 31.31 -10.78
C HIS A 678 37.72 30.33 -11.03
N ARG A 679 38.84 30.81 -11.60
CA ARG A 679 40.07 30.01 -11.77
C ARG A 679 40.66 29.60 -10.43
N ALA A 680 40.79 30.52 -9.48
CA ALA A 680 41.22 30.20 -8.12
C ALA A 680 40.31 29.15 -7.46
N THR A 681 38.99 29.29 -7.62
CA THR A 681 38.01 28.31 -7.12
C THR A 681 38.17 26.95 -7.80
N ALA A 682 38.34 26.91 -9.12
CA ALA A 682 38.54 25.68 -9.89
C ALA A 682 39.86 24.97 -9.52
N MET A 683 40.95 25.71 -9.33
CA MET A 683 42.22 25.19 -8.83
C MET A 683 42.08 24.58 -7.44
N THR A 684 41.26 25.20 -6.57
CA THR A 684 41.00 24.68 -5.21
C THR A 684 40.22 23.38 -5.23
N ILE A 685 39.17 23.29 -6.07
CA ILE A 685 38.40 22.04 -6.27
C ILE A 685 39.33 20.93 -6.78
N LEU A 686 40.17 21.25 -7.78
CA LEU A 686 41.13 20.29 -8.33
C LEU A 686 42.19 19.86 -7.30
N ALA A 687 42.67 20.79 -6.46
CA ALA A 687 43.59 20.48 -5.36
C ALA A 687 42.96 19.52 -4.36
N ARG A 688 41.68 19.69 -4.01
CA ARG A 688 40.95 18.75 -3.14
C ARG A 688 40.85 17.35 -3.78
N THR A 689 40.49 17.26 -5.06
CA THR A 689 40.46 15.98 -5.78
C THR A 689 41.86 15.35 -5.89
N ALA A 690 42.92 16.16 -5.97
CA ALA A 690 44.29 15.68 -5.92
C ALA A 690 44.62 15.03 -4.57
N VAL A 691 44.15 15.59 -3.45
CA VAL A 691 44.28 14.96 -2.12
C VAL A 691 43.53 13.62 -2.07
N GLU A 692 42.26 13.60 -2.52
CA GLU A 692 41.42 12.39 -2.52
C GLU A 692 42.00 11.26 -3.39
N THR A 693 42.72 11.61 -4.47
CA THR A 693 43.39 10.67 -5.37
C THR A 693 44.84 10.36 -4.96
N GLY A 694 45.30 10.83 -3.81
CA GLY A 694 46.64 10.58 -3.26
C GLY A 694 47.78 11.34 -3.96
N LYS A 695 47.47 12.34 -4.79
CA LYS A 695 48.42 13.19 -5.54
C LYS A 695 48.79 14.42 -4.72
N HIS A 696 49.41 14.22 -3.56
CA HIS A 696 49.70 15.27 -2.59
C HIS A 696 50.61 16.39 -3.13
N ASP A 697 51.61 16.07 -3.96
CA ASP A 697 52.51 17.07 -4.56
C ASP A 697 51.76 18.01 -5.53
N LEU A 698 50.84 17.45 -6.32
CA LEU A 698 49.99 18.22 -7.21
C LEU A 698 49.00 19.08 -6.41
N ALA A 699 48.42 18.55 -5.33
CA ALA A 699 47.54 19.31 -4.45
C ALA A 699 48.27 20.54 -3.86
N ALA A 700 49.50 20.35 -3.39
CA ALA A 700 50.34 21.43 -2.87
C ALA A 700 50.67 22.48 -3.95
N ALA A 701 51.06 22.04 -5.15
CA ALA A 701 51.36 22.94 -6.26
C ALA A 701 50.12 23.74 -6.72
N LEU A 702 48.95 23.11 -6.79
CA LEU A 702 47.69 23.76 -7.14
C LEU A 702 47.25 24.75 -6.06
N ALA A 703 47.44 24.43 -4.77
CA ALA A 703 47.14 25.34 -3.67
C ALA A 703 48.02 26.59 -3.72
N VAL A 704 49.33 26.46 -3.99
CA VAL A 704 50.25 27.60 -4.17
C VAL A 704 49.82 28.48 -5.36
N ARG A 705 49.53 27.88 -6.52
CA ARG A 705 49.11 28.63 -7.71
C ARG A 705 47.76 29.32 -7.50
N ALA A 706 46.81 28.64 -6.86
CA ALA A 706 45.52 29.21 -6.52
C ALA A 706 45.66 30.39 -5.56
N GLU A 707 46.61 30.36 -4.63
CA GLU A 707 46.94 31.46 -3.71
C GLU A 707 47.49 32.68 -4.46
N GLU A 708 48.44 32.46 -5.38
CA GLU A 708 48.97 33.52 -6.27
C GLU A 708 47.87 34.16 -7.11
N VAL A 709 47.00 33.34 -7.71
CA VAL A 709 45.85 33.80 -8.49
C VAL A 709 44.84 34.54 -7.60
N SER A 710 44.58 34.05 -6.38
CA SER A 710 43.66 34.68 -5.43
C SER A 710 44.12 36.08 -5.04
N ARG A 711 45.42 36.30 -4.82
CA ARG A 711 45.99 37.64 -4.54
C ARG A 711 45.71 38.66 -5.65
N SER A 712 45.61 38.20 -6.90
CA SER A 712 45.33 39.05 -8.06
C SER A 712 43.85 39.35 -8.30
N VAL A 713 42.93 38.70 -7.56
CA VAL A 713 41.48 38.94 -7.64
C VAL A 713 41.18 40.35 -7.13
N GLN A 714 40.70 41.25 -7.99
CA GLN A 714 40.49 42.66 -7.63
C GLN A 714 39.32 42.88 -6.66
N ASP A 715 38.29 42.04 -6.75
CA ASP A 715 37.10 42.07 -5.91
C ASP A 715 37.42 41.48 -4.51
N PRO A 716 37.37 42.29 -3.43
CA PRO A 716 37.74 41.83 -2.09
C PRO A 716 36.87 40.67 -1.57
N ALA A 717 35.57 40.63 -1.90
CA ALA A 717 34.67 39.54 -1.51
C ALA A 717 35.08 38.22 -2.18
N ARG A 718 35.35 38.26 -3.50
CA ARG A 718 35.81 37.10 -4.25
C ARG A 718 37.23 36.66 -3.84
N ARG A 719 38.09 37.61 -3.48
CA ARG A 719 39.44 37.33 -2.96
C ARG A 719 39.37 36.62 -1.61
N SER A 720 38.55 37.12 -0.68
CA SER A 720 38.32 36.48 0.61
C SER A 720 37.76 35.06 0.44
N ARG A 721 36.69 34.89 -0.36
CA ARG A 721 36.12 33.57 -0.66
C ARG A 721 37.13 32.56 -1.23
N ALA A 722 38.00 32.99 -2.13
CA ALA A 722 39.03 32.12 -2.70
C ALA A 722 40.09 31.70 -1.66
N LEU A 723 40.51 32.62 -0.77
CA LEU A 723 41.43 32.34 0.33
C LEU A 723 40.83 31.39 1.38
N ALA A 724 39.55 31.54 1.72
CA ALA A 724 38.83 30.65 2.63
C ALA A 724 38.74 29.20 2.11
N LEU A 725 38.42 29.04 0.81
CA LEU A 725 38.38 27.72 0.18
C LEU A 725 39.78 27.08 0.11
N LEU A 726 40.83 27.87 -0.13
CA LEU A 726 42.21 27.38 -0.13
C LEU A 726 42.68 26.94 1.25
N ALA A 727 42.33 27.70 2.28
CA ALA A 727 42.57 27.33 3.66
C ALA A 727 41.88 26.00 4.00
N ALA A 728 40.61 25.81 3.59
CA ALA A 728 39.90 24.54 3.77
C ALA A 728 40.62 23.36 3.08
N ALA A 729 41.12 23.55 1.85
CA ALA A 729 41.88 22.53 1.13
C ALA A 729 43.26 22.24 1.76
N ALA A 730 43.92 23.25 2.33
CA ALA A 730 45.14 23.05 3.13
C ALA A 730 44.84 22.25 4.42
N GLY A 731 43.69 22.50 5.06
CA GLY A 731 43.24 21.74 6.22
C GLY A 731 42.97 20.27 5.91
N THR A 732 42.27 19.98 4.80
CA THR A 732 41.99 18.59 4.39
C THR A 732 43.23 17.84 3.92
N SER A 733 44.27 18.53 3.45
CA SER A 733 45.57 17.94 3.13
C SER A 733 46.49 17.75 4.34
N GLY A 734 46.07 18.22 5.53
CA GLY A 734 46.83 18.11 6.78
C GLY A 734 47.87 19.21 7.00
N ASP A 735 47.96 20.20 6.11
CA ASP A 735 48.84 21.37 6.27
C ASP A 735 48.15 22.43 7.14
N VAL A 736 48.13 22.16 8.44
CA VAL A 736 47.45 22.99 9.46
C VAL A 736 48.04 24.40 9.53
N ASP A 737 49.35 24.55 9.38
CA ASP A 737 50.01 25.86 9.44
C ASP A 737 49.62 26.73 8.24
N ARG A 738 49.57 26.15 7.04
CA ARG A 738 49.15 26.87 5.84
C ARG A 738 47.65 27.17 5.83
N MET A 739 46.83 26.25 6.32
CA MET A 739 45.39 26.50 6.55
C MET A 739 45.19 27.76 7.39
N LEU A 740 45.91 27.89 8.51
CA LEU A 740 45.77 29.02 9.42
C LEU A 740 46.26 30.34 8.84
N LEU A 741 47.36 30.31 8.08
CA LEU A 741 47.86 31.49 7.37
C LEU A 741 46.84 32.01 6.35
N LEU A 742 46.30 31.11 5.52
CA LEU A 742 45.31 31.45 4.49
C LEU A 742 43.99 31.90 5.09
N ALA A 743 43.56 31.28 6.18
CA ALA A 743 42.39 31.69 6.95
C ALA A 743 42.54 33.13 7.48
N GLY A 744 43.69 33.46 8.08
CA GLY A 744 43.97 34.81 8.57
C GLY A 744 43.97 35.87 7.46
N LEU A 745 44.57 35.55 6.30
CA LEU A 745 44.55 36.44 5.13
C LEU A 745 43.12 36.62 4.57
N SER A 746 42.30 35.57 4.61
CA SER A 746 40.88 35.65 4.20
C SER A 746 40.11 36.65 5.05
N VAL A 747 40.32 36.63 6.37
CA VAL A 747 39.69 37.53 7.35
C VAL A 747 40.17 38.96 7.19
N GLU A 748 41.46 39.14 6.91
CA GLU A 748 42.02 40.47 6.71
C GLU A 748 41.40 41.13 5.47
N VAL A 749 41.21 40.37 4.40
CA VAL A 749 40.57 40.85 3.16
C VAL A 749 39.05 41.05 3.35
N SER A 750 38.38 40.24 4.18
CA SER A 750 36.93 40.39 4.40
C SER A 750 36.55 41.67 5.15
N LYS A 751 37.47 42.25 5.93
CA LYS A 751 37.26 43.54 6.62
C LYS A 751 37.03 44.72 5.65
N ASP A 752 37.45 44.57 4.40
CA ASP A 752 37.31 45.58 3.35
C ASP A 752 36.08 45.33 2.44
N VAL A 753 35.18 44.41 2.80
CA VAL A 753 33.99 43.99 2.03
C VAL A 753 32.70 44.49 2.70
N ASP A 754 31.80 45.15 1.96
CA ASP A 754 30.44 45.51 2.45
C ASP A 754 29.61 44.25 2.79
N GLU A 755 28.84 44.31 3.88
CA GLU A 755 28.13 43.19 4.55
C GLU A 755 27.11 42.42 3.68
N ASP A 756 26.73 42.91 2.50
CA ASP A 756 25.60 42.39 1.69
C ASP A 756 25.94 41.26 0.68
N LEU A 757 27.15 40.68 0.68
CA LEU A 757 27.57 39.66 -0.31
C LEU A 757 27.86 38.28 0.30
N ASP A 758 27.40 37.22 -0.41
CA ASP A 758 27.40 35.76 -0.16
C ASP A 758 28.70 35.12 0.40
N MET A 759 29.09 35.53 1.60
CA MET A 759 30.20 35.05 2.44
C MET A 759 29.93 33.75 3.23
N PRO A 760 28.71 33.44 3.73
CA PRO A 760 28.47 32.36 4.70
C PRO A 760 28.95 30.95 4.29
N ALA A 761 28.75 30.56 3.04
CA ALA A 761 29.10 29.21 2.56
C ALA A 761 30.62 28.95 2.51
N SER A 762 31.44 29.99 2.33
CA SER A 762 32.90 29.87 2.29
C SER A 762 33.54 29.85 3.68
N TRP A 763 32.94 30.57 4.64
CA TRP A 763 33.33 30.52 6.05
C TRP A 763 32.94 29.21 6.70
N SER A 764 31.75 28.65 6.41
CA SER A 764 31.36 27.31 6.88
C SER A 764 32.36 26.24 6.45
N ALA A 765 32.83 26.23 5.20
CA ALA A 765 33.80 25.26 4.72
C ALA A 765 35.17 25.39 5.42
N LEU A 766 35.63 26.63 5.67
CA LEU A 766 36.86 26.91 6.43
C LEU A 766 36.73 26.49 7.89
N VAL A 767 35.65 26.88 8.54
CA VAL A 767 35.31 26.53 9.93
C VAL A 767 35.25 25.02 10.11
N ARG A 768 34.56 24.31 9.21
CA ARG A 768 34.46 22.85 9.23
C ARG A 768 35.85 22.21 9.14
N ALA A 769 36.73 22.70 8.26
CA ALA A 769 38.10 22.20 8.13
C ALA A 769 38.93 22.45 9.40
N MET A 770 38.82 23.64 10.00
CA MET A 770 39.51 23.98 11.25
C MET A 770 39.02 23.15 12.44
N VAL A 771 37.71 22.95 12.57
CA VAL A 771 37.12 22.10 13.62
C VAL A 771 37.52 20.64 13.44
N SER A 772 37.48 20.13 12.20
CA SER A 772 37.92 18.76 11.86
C SER A 772 39.43 18.56 12.11
N ALA A 773 40.24 19.60 11.96
CA ALA A 773 41.67 19.60 12.28
C ALA A 773 41.96 19.83 13.79
N GLY A 774 40.93 19.89 14.64
CA GLY A 774 41.07 20.11 16.09
C GLY A 774 41.43 21.56 16.48
N GLN A 775 41.40 22.51 15.56
CA GLN A 775 41.77 23.91 15.76
C GLN A 775 40.58 24.80 16.14
N TRP A 776 39.63 24.31 16.94
CA TRP A 776 38.39 25.02 17.28
C TRP A 776 38.62 26.35 18.02
N ARG A 777 39.67 26.46 18.87
CA ARG A 777 40.02 27.71 19.57
C ARG A 777 40.44 28.80 18.60
N ARG A 778 41.25 28.44 17.60
CA ARG A 778 41.67 29.35 16.54
C ARG A 778 40.52 29.68 15.60
N ALA A 779 39.61 28.74 15.35
CA ALA A 779 38.39 29.01 14.57
C ALA A 779 37.47 30.00 15.29
N ARG A 780 37.37 29.92 16.62
CA ARG A 780 36.69 30.90 17.47
C ARG A 780 37.35 32.29 17.43
N GLU A 781 38.68 32.36 17.50
CA GLU A 781 39.42 33.62 17.35
C GLU A 781 39.22 34.25 15.96
N LEU A 782 39.08 33.40 14.93
CA LEU A 782 38.89 33.79 13.54
C LEU A 782 37.47 34.33 13.25
N ALA A 783 36.44 33.73 13.84
CA ALA A 783 35.03 34.11 13.69
C ALA A 783 34.65 35.42 14.42
N GLY A 784 35.57 36.04 15.17
CA GLY A 784 35.32 37.33 15.84
C GLY A 784 34.23 37.27 16.94
N VAL A 785 33.78 38.43 17.40
CA VAL A 785 32.67 38.61 18.36
C VAL A 785 31.46 39.11 17.57
N GLY A 786 30.56 38.21 17.15
CA GLY A 786 29.36 38.58 16.36
C GLY A 786 28.79 37.46 15.48
N GLU A 787 28.13 37.85 14.38
CA GLU A 787 27.29 37.02 13.47
C GLU A 787 27.93 35.70 13.00
N ASP A 788 29.24 35.66 12.76
CA ASP A 788 29.92 34.46 12.23
C ASP A 788 30.06 33.31 13.24
N LEU A 789 29.87 33.58 14.54
CA LEU A 789 30.02 32.59 15.61
C LEU A 789 28.87 31.57 15.62
N HIS A 790 27.70 31.89 15.02
CA HIS A 790 26.58 30.94 14.91
C HIS A 790 26.89 29.79 13.94
N LEU A 791 27.65 30.05 12.85
CA LEU A 791 28.04 29.04 11.86
C LEU A 791 28.99 28.01 12.50
N LEU A 792 29.86 28.46 13.39
CA LEU A 792 30.77 27.63 14.17
C LEU A 792 30.01 26.73 15.16
N VAL A 793 28.90 27.20 15.72
CA VAL A 793 28.00 26.40 16.58
C VAL A 793 27.29 25.31 15.79
N GLU A 794 26.68 25.65 14.64
CA GLU A 794 25.97 24.68 13.78
C GLU A 794 26.92 23.56 13.31
N GLU A 795 28.12 23.92 12.87
CA GLU A 795 29.12 22.97 12.39
C GLU A 795 29.67 22.06 13.51
N ALA A 796 29.92 22.61 14.70
CA ALA A 796 30.31 21.81 15.86
C ALA A 796 29.17 20.85 16.29
N ALA A 797 27.92 21.30 16.22
CA ALA A 797 26.74 20.50 16.53
C ALA A 797 26.55 19.35 15.52
N ASP A 798 26.70 19.62 14.22
CA ASP A 798 26.61 18.61 13.15
C ASP A 798 27.75 17.58 13.20
N LEU A 799 28.94 17.98 13.66
CA LEU A 799 30.07 17.07 13.90
C LEU A 799 29.96 16.29 15.23
N GLY A 800 28.89 16.52 16.00
CA GLY A 800 28.65 15.84 17.28
C GLY A 800 29.52 16.33 18.45
N LEU A 801 30.20 17.46 18.29
CA LEU A 801 31.04 18.09 19.33
C LEU A 801 30.18 18.98 20.22
N LEU A 802 29.19 18.38 20.89
CA LEU A 802 28.08 19.11 21.54
C LEU A 802 28.54 20.05 22.68
N GLU A 803 29.55 19.65 23.47
CA GLU A 803 30.13 20.51 24.53
C GLU A 803 30.77 21.77 23.95
N ILE A 804 31.48 21.63 22.83
CA ILE A 804 32.13 22.75 22.15
C ILE A 804 31.05 23.65 21.52
N ALA A 805 30.01 23.06 20.92
CA ALA A 805 28.90 23.80 20.33
C ALA A 805 28.13 24.61 21.38
N GLU A 806 27.90 24.05 22.58
CA GLU A 806 27.27 24.76 23.70
C GLU A 806 28.14 25.93 24.19
N ASP A 807 29.44 25.70 24.42
CA ASP A 807 30.38 26.74 24.87
C ASP A 807 30.49 27.91 23.88
N LEU A 808 30.39 27.61 22.58
CA LEU A 808 30.38 28.61 21.52
C LEU A 808 29.07 29.38 21.48
N ALA A 809 27.92 28.70 21.60
CA ALA A 809 26.61 29.34 21.65
C ALA A 809 26.50 30.28 22.87
N ALA A 810 27.03 29.87 24.02
CA ALA A 810 27.08 30.70 25.22
C ALA A 810 27.96 31.96 25.07
N GLY A 811 28.89 31.98 24.11
CA GLY A 811 29.78 33.10 23.84
C GLY A 811 29.22 34.17 22.88
N LEU A 812 28.06 33.93 22.27
CA LEU A 812 27.39 34.91 21.40
C LEU A 812 26.93 36.13 22.21
N SER A 813 27.24 37.33 21.69
CA SER A 813 26.95 38.61 22.36
C SER A 813 25.57 39.16 22.00
N ASP A 814 25.08 38.84 20.80
CA ASP A 814 23.73 39.16 20.36
C ASP A 814 22.74 38.12 20.91
N PRO A 815 21.75 38.54 21.71
CA PRO A 815 20.79 37.62 22.33
C PRO A 815 19.94 36.82 21.33
N TYR A 816 19.66 37.38 20.16
CA TYR A 816 18.87 36.71 19.13
C TYR A 816 19.67 35.59 18.44
N GLN A 817 20.93 35.87 18.07
CA GLN A 817 21.85 34.88 17.53
C GLN A 817 22.20 33.80 18.54
N GLN A 818 22.30 34.16 19.83
CA GLN A 818 22.53 33.21 20.91
C GLN A 818 21.39 32.20 21.05
N VAL A 819 20.13 32.65 21.02
CA VAL A 819 18.95 31.78 21.01
C VAL A 819 18.92 30.88 19.78
N TYR A 820 19.25 31.43 18.61
CA TYR A 820 19.31 30.68 17.35
C TYR A 820 20.34 29.54 17.43
N ALA A 821 21.58 29.86 17.84
CA ALA A 821 22.66 28.90 17.95
C ALA A 821 22.37 27.80 18.98
N MET A 822 21.84 28.16 20.16
CA MET A 822 21.44 27.19 21.18
C MET A 822 20.34 26.23 20.69
N THR A 823 19.42 26.70 19.84
CA THR A 823 18.36 25.85 19.25
C THR A 823 18.97 24.76 18.37
N SER A 824 19.98 25.10 17.56
CA SER A 824 20.70 24.14 16.72
C SER A 824 21.45 23.09 17.55
N VAL A 825 22.05 23.48 18.68
CA VAL A 825 22.71 22.53 19.62
C VAL A 825 21.70 21.57 20.24
N ALA A 826 20.54 22.06 20.69
CA ALA A 826 19.48 21.22 21.26
C ALA A 826 18.95 20.18 20.26
N GLN A 827 18.78 20.55 18.99
CA GLN A 827 18.39 19.62 17.94
C GLN A 827 19.46 18.55 17.67
N ALA A 828 20.73 18.92 17.62
CA ALA A 828 21.83 17.98 17.44
C ALA A 828 21.96 17.01 18.63
N ALA A 829 21.77 17.50 19.85
CA ALA A 829 21.70 16.68 21.06
C ALA A 829 20.57 15.64 20.99
N LEU A 830 19.39 16.01 20.47
CA LEU A 830 18.32 15.03 20.24
C LEU A 830 18.65 14.02 19.14
N ARG A 831 19.24 14.45 18.01
CA ARG A 831 19.66 13.53 16.94
C ARG A 831 20.67 12.48 17.41
N THR A 832 21.49 12.84 18.39
CA THR A 832 22.54 11.98 18.98
C THR A 832 22.10 11.24 20.24
N GLY A 833 20.87 11.50 20.74
CA GLY A 833 20.28 10.82 21.90
C GLY A 833 20.62 11.41 23.27
N ASP A 834 21.29 12.57 23.34
CA ASP A 834 21.60 13.27 24.60
C ASP A 834 20.42 14.15 25.06
N ILE A 835 19.38 13.47 25.56
CA ILE A 835 18.16 14.11 26.09
C ILE A 835 18.47 15.10 27.23
N PRO A 836 19.36 14.80 28.20
CA PRO A 836 19.67 15.73 29.28
C PRO A 836 20.30 17.04 28.81
N LEU A 837 21.18 17.00 27.80
CA LEU A 837 21.76 18.22 27.23
C LEU A 837 20.71 19.05 26.48
N ALA A 838 19.88 18.40 25.67
CA ALA A 838 18.79 19.08 24.96
C ALA A 838 17.87 19.83 25.94
N GLN A 839 17.47 19.17 27.04
CA GLN A 839 16.62 19.78 28.08
C GLN A 839 17.26 21.02 28.73
N ARG A 840 18.54 20.94 29.13
CA ARG A 840 19.24 22.07 29.76
C ARG A 840 19.35 23.28 28.84
N ILE A 841 19.70 23.05 27.57
CA ILE A 841 19.85 24.13 26.58
C ILE A 841 18.48 24.76 26.31
N THR A 842 17.41 23.96 26.23
CA THR A 842 16.05 24.46 26.05
C THR A 842 15.62 25.39 27.19
N VAL A 843 15.92 25.07 28.46
CA VAL A 843 15.61 25.96 29.59
C VAL A 843 16.34 27.31 29.46
N ARG A 844 17.61 27.28 29.05
CA ARG A 844 18.44 28.49 28.90
C ARG A 844 17.97 29.39 27.76
N ILE A 845 17.48 28.80 26.66
CA ILE A 845 16.82 29.53 25.56
C ILE A 845 15.61 30.31 26.08
N ILE A 846 14.79 29.69 26.94
CA ILE A 846 13.57 30.32 27.48
C ILE A 846 13.91 31.55 28.34
N GLU A 847 14.88 31.42 29.25
CA GLU A 847 15.30 32.52 30.13
C GLU A 847 15.83 33.73 29.35
N GLN A 848 16.44 33.51 28.20
CA GLN A 848 16.98 34.57 27.35
C GLN A 848 15.92 35.21 26.44
N ILE A 849 14.94 34.45 25.94
CA ILE A 849 13.84 34.99 25.10
C ILE A 849 13.04 36.05 25.87
N ASP A 850 12.82 35.88 27.17
CA ASP A 850 12.14 36.86 28.03
C ASP A 850 12.86 38.22 28.10
N ALA A 851 14.18 38.25 27.87
CA ALA A 851 15.01 39.47 27.93
C ALA A 851 15.03 40.29 26.62
N VAL A 852 14.66 39.70 25.48
CA VAL A 852 14.82 40.27 24.11
C VAL A 852 13.48 40.71 23.49
N ARG A 853 12.47 40.85 24.35
CA ARG A 853 11.01 40.99 24.11
C ARG A 853 10.53 42.08 23.12
N SER A 854 11.42 42.87 22.49
CA SER A 854 11.06 44.05 21.68
C SER A 854 11.46 44.04 20.20
N GLU A 855 12.22 43.05 19.69
CA GLU A 855 12.79 43.14 18.31
C GLU A 855 12.45 41.99 17.35
N ILE A 856 11.68 40.97 17.74
CA ILE A 856 11.56 39.72 16.95
C ILE A 856 10.26 39.70 16.12
N GLY A 857 10.31 40.29 14.92
CA GLY A 857 9.16 40.37 13.99
C GLY A 857 8.96 39.18 13.04
N HIS A 858 9.93 38.27 12.86
CA HIS A 858 9.83 37.24 11.83
C HIS A 858 10.49 35.92 12.26
N THR A 859 9.71 34.92 12.70
CA THR A 859 10.12 33.48 12.66
C THR A 859 8.99 32.53 13.09
N GLY A 860 8.15 32.07 12.16
CA GLY A 860 7.10 31.06 12.42
C GLY A 860 7.61 29.61 12.53
N ASP A 861 8.55 29.20 11.68
CA ASP A 861 9.05 27.80 11.68
C ASP A 861 9.87 27.41 12.94
N ARG A 862 10.30 28.39 13.75
CA ARG A 862 11.17 28.17 14.91
C ARG A 862 10.39 27.90 16.20
N TYR A 863 9.21 28.51 16.37
CA TYR A 863 8.27 28.16 17.44
C TYR A 863 7.72 26.74 17.27
N ARG A 864 7.54 26.28 16.03
CA ARG A 864 7.21 24.89 15.70
C ARG A 864 8.24 23.89 16.22
N THR A 865 9.53 24.18 16.06
CA THR A 865 10.61 23.28 16.50
C THR A 865 10.77 23.31 18.01
N LEU A 866 10.67 24.48 18.66
CA LEU A 866 10.62 24.58 20.11
C LEU A 866 9.42 23.81 20.69
N GLY A 867 8.22 23.93 20.10
CA GLY A 867 7.03 23.19 20.50
C GLY A 867 7.21 21.66 20.42
N LEU A 868 7.90 21.16 19.39
CA LEU A 868 8.26 19.74 19.26
C LEU A 868 9.32 19.30 20.29
N LEU A 869 10.31 20.15 20.59
CA LEU A 869 11.33 19.90 21.63
C LEU A 869 10.70 19.86 23.04
N PHE A 870 9.67 20.66 23.30
CA PHE A 870 8.95 20.71 24.59
C PHE A 870 8.04 19.51 24.82
N ALA A 871 7.37 19.00 23.78
CA ALA A 871 6.54 17.80 23.86
C ALA A 871 7.34 16.55 24.31
N ILE A 872 8.65 16.53 24.01
CA ILE A 872 9.58 15.46 24.40
C ILE A 872 10.03 15.59 25.88
N SER A 873 9.92 16.78 26.48
CA SER A 873 10.46 17.08 27.83
C SER A 873 9.53 16.76 29.01
N GLY A 874 8.21 16.64 28.79
CA GLY A 874 7.27 16.11 29.79
C GLY A 874 6.92 17.02 30.99
N GLU A 875 7.27 18.31 31.00
CA GLU A 875 6.97 19.23 32.11
C GLU A 875 5.83 20.25 31.80
N PRO A 876 4.67 20.17 32.49
CA PRO A 876 3.44 20.89 32.12
C PRO A 876 3.39 22.39 32.50
N ASP A 877 4.09 22.82 33.54
CA ASP A 877 4.05 24.22 34.01
C ASP A 877 4.74 25.20 33.05
N TRP A 878 5.73 24.70 32.31
CA TRP A 878 6.47 25.47 31.30
C TRP A 878 5.68 25.61 29.99
N MET A 879 4.84 24.63 29.64
CA MET A 879 3.97 24.70 28.45
C MET A 879 3.00 25.88 28.50
N ALA A 880 2.47 26.22 29.68
CA ALA A 880 1.53 27.32 29.86
C ALA A 880 2.18 28.71 29.66
N ARG A 881 3.45 28.88 30.08
CA ARG A 881 4.20 30.14 29.89
C ARG A 881 4.59 30.36 28.43
N VAL A 882 4.94 29.29 27.71
CA VAL A 882 5.33 29.36 26.29
C VAL A 882 4.12 29.63 25.39
N ALA A 883 2.94 29.05 25.68
CA ALA A 883 1.71 29.39 24.97
C ALA A 883 1.40 30.91 25.05
N GLN A 884 1.63 31.53 26.22
CA GLN A 884 1.47 32.97 26.41
C GLN A 884 2.49 33.81 25.62
N LEU A 885 3.72 33.32 25.44
CA LEU A 885 4.78 33.96 24.65
C LEU A 885 4.48 33.90 23.14
N ILE A 886 4.01 32.76 22.62
CA ILE A 886 3.60 32.57 21.21
C ILE A 886 2.43 33.50 20.86
N ILE A 887 1.43 33.60 21.76
CA ILE A 887 0.25 34.47 21.60
C ILE A 887 0.65 35.97 21.53
N GLY A 888 1.78 36.36 22.12
CA GLY A 888 2.25 37.75 22.14
C GLY A 888 2.99 38.24 20.88
N HIS A 889 3.42 37.36 19.97
CA HIS A 889 4.34 37.71 18.88
C HIS A 889 3.98 37.20 17.47
N ALA A 890 2.95 36.37 17.29
CA ALA A 890 2.62 35.84 15.96
C ALA A 890 1.90 36.86 15.05
N ASP A 891 2.46 37.12 13.87
CA ASP A 891 1.70 37.60 12.72
C ASP A 891 0.51 36.64 12.51
N HIS A 892 -0.70 37.20 12.42
CA HIS A 892 -1.99 36.52 12.67
C HIS A 892 -2.37 35.39 11.69
N TYR A 893 -1.44 34.98 10.82
CA TYR A 893 -1.59 33.86 9.89
C TYR A 893 -1.03 32.53 10.42
N ALA A 894 -0.06 32.54 11.34
CA ALA A 894 0.58 31.32 11.88
C ALA A 894 -0.18 30.68 13.06
N LEU A 895 -1.04 31.46 13.74
CA LEU A 895 -1.70 31.09 15.00
C LEU A 895 -2.67 29.89 14.92
N MET A 896 -3.20 29.58 13.73
CA MET A 896 -4.26 28.56 13.57
C MET A 896 -3.72 27.14 13.31
N ASP A 897 -2.56 27.01 12.64
CA ASP A 897 -1.89 25.71 12.48
C ASP A 897 -1.18 25.27 13.78
N GLU A 898 -0.71 26.25 14.57
CA GLU A 898 -0.02 25.99 15.85
C GLU A 898 -0.99 25.64 16.99
N ALA A 899 -2.23 26.14 16.95
CA ALA A 899 -3.29 25.76 17.89
C ALA A 899 -3.66 24.25 17.80
N ALA A 900 -3.51 23.63 16.64
CA ALA A 900 -3.74 22.20 16.44
C ALA A 900 -2.65 21.34 17.10
N VAL A 901 -1.40 21.83 17.14
CA VAL A 901 -0.27 21.14 17.81
C VAL A 901 -0.38 21.27 19.34
N VAL A 902 -0.79 22.44 19.85
CA VAL A 902 -1.03 22.65 21.28
C VAL A 902 -2.29 21.92 21.77
N ALA A 903 -3.31 21.77 20.93
CA ALA A 903 -4.52 20.97 21.25
C ALA A 903 -4.29 19.45 21.20
N ALA A 904 -3.20 18.99 20.58
CA ALA A 904 -2.86 17.57 20.47
C ALA A 904 -2.08 17.01 21.68
N VAL A 905 -1.69 17.86 22.65
CA VAL A 905 -0.95 17.44 23.86
C VAL A 905 -1.92 17.39 25.06
N PRO A 906 -1.85 16.39 25.96
CA PRO A 906 -2.81 16.26 27.06
C PRO A 906 -2.59 17.37 28.11
N CYS A 907 -3.54 18.30 28.25
CA CYS A 907 -3.53 19.36 29.27
C CYS A 907 -4.73 19.22 30.22
N ASP A 908 -4.56 19.63 31.49
CA ASP A 908 -5.64 19.75 32.48
C ASP A 908 -6.74 20.74 31.99
N PRO A 909 -8.05 20.38 32.07
CA PRO A 909 -9.18 21.20 31.65
C PRO A 909 -9.20 22.65 32.14
N ARG A 910 -8.66 22.94 33.34
CA ARG A 910 -8.63 24.31 33.89
C ARG A 910 -7.65 25.22 33.13
N HIS A 911 -6.60 24.64 32.56
CA HIS A 911 -5.59 25.35 31.78
C HIS A 911 -6.07 25.61 30.35
N ALA A 912 -6.80 24.66 29.74
CA ALA A 912 -7.49 24.88 28.47
C ALA A 912 -8.48 26.06 28.55
N GLN A 913 -9.14 26.22 29.70
CA GLN A 913 -10.08 27.31 29.97
C GLN A 913 -9.41 28.70 30.03
N ALA A 914 -8.21 28.80 30.60
CA ALA A 914 -7.45 30.05 30.68
C ALA A 914 -6.90 30.47 29.30
N VAL A 915 -6.41 29.51 28.51
CA VAL A 915 -5.98 29.73 27.11
C VAL A 915 -7.15 30.20 26.25
N PHE A 916 -8.34 29.59 26.43
CA PHE A 916 -9.56 29.98 25.73
C PHE A 916 -10.05 31.40 26.08
N PHE A 917 -9.92 31.82 27.34
CA PHE A 917 -10.33 33.16 27.78
C PHE A 917 -9.45 34.27 27.19
N SER A 918 -8.14 34.06 27.09
CA SER A 918 -7.22 35.00 26.45
C SER A 918 -7.44 35.11 24.94
N PHE A 919 -7.85 34.03 24.26
CA PHE A 919 -8.29 34.06 22.86
C PHE A 919 -9.55 34.93 22.63
N SER A 920 -10.42 35.05 23.64
CA SER A 920 -11.69 35.79 23.56
C SER A 920 -11.56 37.32 23.60
N GLU A 921 -10.47 37.87 24.18
CA GLU A 921 -10.22 39.32 24.18
C GLU A 921 -9.69 39.84 22.83
N CYS A 922 -8.83 39.06 22.16
CA CYS A 922 -8.31 39.37 20.82
C CYS A 922 -9.43 39.47 19.77
N THR A 923 -10.44 38.58 19.85
CA THR A 923 -11.59 38.53 18.93
C THR A 923 -12.48 39.78 19.02
N ARG A 924 -12.49 40.46 20.17
CA ARG A 924 -13.25 41.71 20.38
C ARG A 924 -12.65 42.90 19.60
N GLN A 925 -11.32 42.96 19.47
CA GLN A 925 -10.63 43.96 18.65
C GLN A 925 -10.78 43.67 17.15
N SER A 926 -10.81 42.40 16.75
CA SER A 926 -11.04 41.99 15.35
C SER A 926 -12.43 42.39 14.82
N ALA A 927 -13.46 42.41 15.69
CA ALA A 927 -14.83 42.79 15.32
C ALA A 927 -14.98 44.28 14.92
N LEU A 928 -14.16 45.17 15.48
CA LEU A 928 -14.13 46.59 15.11
C LEU A 928 -13.51 46.80 13.71
N LEU A 929 -12.50 45.99 13.37
CA LEU A 929 -11.84 46.02 12.06
C LEU A 929 -12.76 45.50 10.94
N VAL A 930 -13.61 44.50 11.24
CA VAL A 930 -14.59 43.94 10.29
C VAL A 930 -15.67 44.97 9.92
N ARG A 931 -16.07 45.84 10.86
CA ARG A 931 -16.97 46.97 10.57
C ARG A 931 -16.37 47.92 9.53
N ASP A 932 -15.09 48.24 9.67
CA ASP A 932 -14.40 49.18 8.79
C ASP A 932 -14.03 48.52 7.44
N LEU A 933 -13.79 47.19 7.41
CA LEU A 933 -13.59 46.42 6.18
C LEU A 933 -14.88 46.29 5.35
N LEU A 934 -16.04 46.13 6.00
CA LEU A 934 -17.35 46.03 5.33
C LEU A 934 -17.79 47.36 4.70
N VAL A 935 -17.40 48.50 5.29
CA VAL A 935 -17.59 49.83 4.67
C VAL A 935 -16.69 50.02 3.44
N CYS A 936 -15.51 49.38 3.40
CA CYS A 936 -14.63 49.41 2.22
C CYS A 936 -15.10 48.50 1.07
N ILE A 937 -15.86 47.44 1.36
CA ILE A 937 -16.31 46.45 0.36
C ILE A 937 -17.50 46.95 -0.47
N GLU A 938 -18.25 47.95 0.02
CA GLU A 938 -19.30 48.63 -0.75
C GLU A 938 -18.76 49.31 -2.03
N ASP A 939 -17.43 49.55 -2.11
CA ASP A 939 -16.82 50.41 -3.13
C ASP A 939 -15.96 49.66 -4.19
N ARG A 940 -15.60 48.38 -3.98
CA ARG A 940 -14.75 47.60 -4.94
C ARG A 940 -15.05 46.10 -4.96
N CYS A 941 -15.73 45.63 -6.01
CA CYS A 941 -16.01 44.20 -6.22
C CYS A 941 -14.86 43.48 -6.96
N ASP A 942 -14.24 42.48 -6.32
CA ASP A 942 -13.44 41.43 -6.97
C ASP A 942 -13.61 40.07 -6.25
N ARG A 943 -13.44 38.96 -6.99
CA ARG A 943 -13.80 37.58 -6.63
C ARG A 943 -13.15 37.05 -5.35
N ARG A 944 -11.93 37.48 -5.03
CA ARG A 944 -11.21 37.09 -3.81
C ARG A 944 -11.81 37.66 -2.52
N CYS A 945 -12.55 38.77 -2.60
CA CYS A 945 -13.17 39.38 -1.41
C CYS A 945 -14.41 38.59 -0.93
N ALA A 946 -15.10 37.87 -1.83
CA ALA A 946 -16.29 37.11 -1.48
C ALA A 946 -15.98 35.84 -0.65
N ASP A 947 -14.87 35.15 -0.97
CA ASP A 947 -14.43 33.96 -0.23
C ASP A 947 -13.98 34.30 1.20
N VAL A 948 -13.28 35.43 1.36
CA VAL A 948 -12.79 35.91 2.66
C VAL A 948 -13.93 36.43 3.54
N VAL A 949 -14.96 37.04 2.96
CA VAL A 949 -16.15 37.49 3.69
C VAL A 949 -17.00 36.29 4.13
N ARG A 950 -17.17 35.27 3.28
CA ARG A 950 -17.92 34.05 3.59
C ARG A 950 -17.33 33.30 4.79
N ASP A 951 -16.02 33.08 4.79
CA ASP A 951 -15.36 32.26 5.82
C ASP A 951 -15.29 33.02 7.16
N ARG A 952 -15.20 34.36 7.12
CA ARG A 952 -15.16 35.22 8.32
C ARG A 952 -16.53 35.53 8.90
N THR A 953 -17.61 35.57 8.10
CA THR A 953 -18.97 35.82 8.60
C THR A 953 -19.56 34.57 9.28
N ALA A 954 -19.24 33.37 8.79
CA ALA A 954 -19.63 32.11 9.41
C ALA A 954 -18.93 31.90 10.77
N ALA A 955 -17.65 32.28 10.88
CA ALA A 955 -16.91 32.25 12.14
C ALA A 955 -17.40 33.32 13.14
N LEU A 956 -17.75 34.53 12.70
CA LEU A 956 -18.27 35.58 13.58
C LEU A 956 -19.62 35.22 14.20
N LEU A 957 -20.50 34.57 13.44
CA LEU A 957 -21.86 34.26 13.89
C LEU A 957 -21.93 33.07 14.85
N SER A 958 -21.00 32.10 14.76
CA SER A 958 -20.92 31.00 15.74
C SER A 958 -20.49 31.49 17.14
N THR A 959 -19.74 32.59 17.20
CA THR A 959 -19.21 33.17 18.45
C THR A 959 -20.09 34.21 19.15
N MET A 960 -21.10 34.80 18.50
CA MET A 960 -21.67 36.08 19.00
C MET A 960 -22.96 36.03 19.84
N GLY A 961 -23.65 34.89 20.04
CA GLY A 961 -24.80 34.83 20.98
C GLY A 961 -25.85 35.96 20.87
N VAL A 962 -26.09 36.48 19.66
CA VAL A 962 -27.00 37.62 19.40
C VAL A 962 -28.44 37.12 19.30
N SER A 963 -29.40 37.91 19.81
CA SER A 963 -30.82 37.51 19.79
C SER A 963 -31.36 37.37 18.34
N PRO A 964 -32.18 36.34 18.03
CA PRO A 964 -32.67 36.06 16.68
C PRO A 964 -33.39 37.23 16.00
N ARG A 965 -34.03 38.12 16.78
CA ARG A 965 -34.78 39.28 16.26
C ARG A 965 -33.89 40.38 15.66
N GLU A 966 -32.62 40.48 16.06
CA GLU A 966 -31.68 41.49 15.55
C GLU A 966 -30.83 40.98 14.37
N ALA A 967 -30.66 39.66 14.25
CA ALA A 967 -29.90 39.02 13.18
C ALA A 967 -30.72 38.80 11.89
N LEU A 968 -32.04 38.60 12.01
CA LEU A 968 -32.93 38.26 10.89
C LEU A 968 -32.84 39.20 9.67
N PRO A 969 -32.89 40.54 9.82
CA PRO A 969 -32.88 41.45 8.65
C PRO A 969 -31.51 41.51 7.94
N LYS A 970 -30.42 41.28 8.68
CA LYS A 970 -29.04 41.32 8.15
C LYS A 970 -28.67 39.99 7.46
N LEU A 971 -29.24 38.88 7.92
CA LEU A 971 -29.10 37.56 7.31
C LEU A 971 -29.99 37.38 6.08
N GLU A 972 -31.12 38.10 5.99
CA GLU A 972 -31.98 38.10 4.79
C GLU A 972 -31.26 38.65 3.55
N ILE A 973 -30.27 39.54 3.74
CA ILE A 973 -29.37 40.04 2.68
C ILE A 973 -28.38 38.94 2.27
N CYS A 974 -27.79 38.22 3.23
CA CYS A 974 -26.89 37.09 2.96
C CYS A 974 -27.60 35.94 2.22
N VAL A 975 -28.86 35.63 2.59
CA VAL A 975 -29.72 34.65 1.92
C VAL A 975 -30.12 35.11 0.50
N ARG A 976 -30.31 36.42 0.28
CA ARG A 976 -30.60 36.98 -1.05
C ARG A 976 -29.38 36.94 -1.98
N VAL A 977 -28.19 37.21 -1.44
CA VAL A 977 -26.91 37.11 -2.16
C VAL A 977 -26.59 35.63 -2.47
N ALA A 978 -26.79 34.72 -1.50
CA ALA A 978 -26.59 33.29 -1.71
C ALA A 978 -27.57 32.68 -2.73
N ARG A 979 -28.86 33.10 -2.72
CA ARG A 979 -29.84 32.73 -3.76
C ARG A 979 -29.46 33.25 -5.14
N GLY A 980 -29.00 34.51 -5.22
CA GLY A 980 -28.52 35.07 -6.48
C GLY A 980 -27.33 34.31 -7.07
N LEU A 981 -26.43 33.82 -6.20
CA LEU A 981 -25.28 33.00 -6.58
C LEU A 981 -25.67 31.56 -6.97
N SER A 982 -26.72 30.97 -6.40
CA SER A 982 -27.17 29.61 -6.73
C SER A 982 -28.08 29.52 -7.96
N GLU A 983 -28.88 30.56 -8.24
CA GLU A 983 -29.89 30.54 -9.30
C GLU A 983 -29.34 30.99 -10.67
N THR A 984 -28.20 31.67 -10.73
CA THR A 984 -27.69 32.27 -11.98
C THR A 984 -26.16 32.18 -12.16
N GLY A 985 -25.60 30.97 -12.30
CA GLY A 985 -24.22 30.85 -12.79
C GLY A 985 -23.64 29.43 -12.83
N PRO A 986 -22.53 29.21 -13.58
CA PRO A 986 -21.84 27.93 -13.70
C PRO A 986 -21.01 27.55 -12.44
N PHE A 987 -21.39 28.05 -11.26
CA PHE A 987 -20.68 27.91 -9.97
C PHE A 987 -21.59 27.31 -8.89
N ALA A 988 -22.13 26.13 -9.17
CA ALA A 988 -22.76 25.25 -8.21
C ALA A 988 -21.68 24.58 -7.30
N ASP A 989 -21.02 25.37 -6.46
CA ASP A 989 -19.97 24.89 -5.56
C ASP A 989 -20.58 24.35 -4.25
N ASP A 990 -20.30 23.09 -3.94
CA ASP A 990 -20.73 22.37 -2.74
C ASP A 990 -20.32 23.09 -1.43
N SER A 991 -19.25 23.88 -1.49
CA SER A 991 -18.80 24.78 -0.43
C SER A 991 -19.88 25.75 0.02
N VAL A 992 -20.54 26.41 -0.94
CA VAL A 992 -21.52 27.46 -0.67
C VAL A 992 -22.83 26.83 -0.20
N ARG A 993 -23.22 25.70 -0.78
CA ARG A 993 -24.44 24.96 -0.38
C ARG A 993 -24.36 24.45 1.05
N SER A 994 -23.24 23.82 1.45
CA SER A 994 -23.03 23.37 2.83
C SER A 994 -23.09 24.52 3.83
N ALA A 995 -22.44 25.66 3.53
CA ALA A 995 -22.46 26.84 4.40
C ALA A 995 -23.87 27.45 4.55
N VAL A 996 -24.64 27.51 3.47
CA VAL A 996 -26.03 27.97 3.49
C VAL A 996 -26.91 27.01 4.30
N ALA A 997 -26.75 25.70 4.13
CA ALA A 997 -27.47 24.68 4.90
C ALA A 997 -27.19 24.80 6.41
N GLN A 998 -25.91 24.92 6.79
CA GLN A 998 -25.50 25.15 8.19
C GLN A 998 -26.09 26.44 8.77
N THR A 999 -26.17 27.50 7.96
CA THR A 999 -26.77 28.78 8.38
C THR A 999 -28.27 28.64 8.63
N PHE A 1000 -29.01 27.93 7.76
CA PHE A 1000 -30.43 27.63 7.99
C PHE A 1000 -30.65 26.78 9.24
N ALA A 1001 -29.76 25.80 9.48
CA ALA A 1001 -29.81 24.99 10.68
C ALA A 1001 -29.66 25.86 11.94
N LEU A 1002 -28.62 26.71 12.00
CA LEU A 1002 -28.36 27.62 13.12
C LEU A 1002 -29.47 28.65 13.35
N LEU A 1003 -30.24 29.00 12.30
CA LEU A 1003 -31.42 29.87 12.39
C LEU A 1003 -32.69 29.14 12.87
N GLY A 1004 -32.62 27.84 13.08
CA GLY A 1004 -33.73 26.99 13.54
C GLY A 1004 -34.60 26.39 12.43
N ASP A 1005 -34.32 26.69 11.14
CA ASP A 1005 -35.03 26.11 9.99
C ASP A 1005 -34.35 24.80 9.53
N THR A 1006 -34.41 23.79 10.40
CA THR A 1006 -33.67 22.53 10.21
C THR A 1006 -34.20 21.68 9.07
N SER A 1007 -35.47 21.81 8.68
CA SER A 1007 -36.05 21.09 7.53
C SER A 1007 -35.46 21.57 6.21
N ARG A 1008 -35.29 22.89 6.06
CA ARG A 1008 -34.70 23.48 4.87
C ARG A 1008 -33.19 23.28 4.79
N ALA A 1009 -32.53 23.26 5.95
CA ALA A 1009 -31.12 22.90 6.04
C ALA A 1009 -30.86 21.47 5.53
N GLU A 1010 -31.72 20.51 5.87
CA GLU A 1010 -31.59 19.13 5.37
C GLU A 1010 -31.79 19.03 3.86
N GLU A 1011 -32.83 19.68 3.31
CA GLU A 1011 -33.09 19.70 1.87
C GLU A 1011 -31.87 20.17 1.08
N LEU A 1012 -31.24 21.25 1.54
CA LEU A 1012 -30.03 21.80 0.91
C LEU A 1012 -28.79 20.94 1.11
N THR A 1013 -28.72 20.19 2.21
CA THR A 1013 -27.57 19.31 2.52
C THR A 1013 -27.55 18.08 1.62
N VAL A 1014 -28.72 17.55 1.25
CA VAL A 1014 -28.83 16.41 0.32
C VAL A 1014 -28.21 16.72 -1.05
N ASP A 1015 -28.25 17.97 -1.49
CA ASP A 1015 -27.74 18.44 -2.78
C ASP A 1015 -26.24 18.84 -2.78
N VAL A 1016 -25.51 18.65 -1.67
CA VAL A 1016 -24.05 18.90 -1.56
C VAL A 1016 -23.30 17.67 -2.04
N GLY A 1017 -22.56 17.71 -3.15
CA GLY A 1017 -21.78 16.58 -3.70
C GLY A 1017 -20.57 16.15 -2.84
N ASP A 1018 -19.83 17.10 -2.28
CA ASP A 1018 -18.68 16.87 -1.38
C ASP A 1018 -19.10 16.23 -0.04
N HIS A 1019 -18.65 15.00 0.20
CA HIS A 1019 -19.00 14.21 1.37
C HIS A 1019 -18.56 14.84 2.71
N ALA A 1020 -17.35 15.41 2.80
CA ALA A 1020 -16.86 15.98 4.06
C ALA A 1020 -17.68 17.22 4.46
N ARG A 1021 -18.07 18.01 3.46
CA ARG A 1021 -18.91 19.20 3.66
C ARG A 1021 -20.35 18.86 3.97
N ARG A 1022 -20.86 17.77 3.39
CA ARG A 1022 -22.18 17.23 3.69
C ARG A 1022 -22.25 16.73 5.15
N ASP A 1023 -21.22 16.03 5.59
CA ASP A 1023 -21.09 15.48 6.94
C ASP A 1023 -21.06 16.59 8.01
N THR A 1024 -20.33 17.67 7.73
CA THR A 1024 -20.28 18.86 8.59
C THR A 1024 -21.67 19.53 8.73
N ALA A 1025 -22.43 19.59 7.64
CA ALA A 1025 -23.77 20.15 7.63
C ALA A 1025 -24.78 19.28 8.41
N PHE A 1026 -24.78 17.96 8.21
CA PHE A 1026 -25.64 17.05 8.97
C PHE A 1026 -25.31 17.03 10.46
N THR A 1027 -24.03 17.13 10.83
CA THR A 1027 -23.60 17.25 12.24
C THR A 1027 -24.17 18.52 12.88
N THR A 1028 -24.10 19.65 12.20
CA THR A 1028 -24.69 20.92 12.66
C THR A 1028 -26.21 20.81 12.83
N ILE A 1029 -26.91 20.19 11.87
CA ILE A 1029 -28.35 19.97 11.93
C ILE A 1029 -28.73 19.12 13.14
N ALA A 1030 -27.98 18.03 13.40
CA ALA A 1030 -28.22 17.14 14.52
C ALA A 1030 -28.12 17.89 15.88
N LEU A 1031 -27.07 18.68 16.06
CA LEU A 1031 -26.85 19.48 17.27
C LEU A 1031 -27.96 20.51 17.49
N VAL A 1032 -28.37 21.24 16.45
CA VAL A 1032 -29.42 22.25 16.58
C VAL A 1032 -30.77 21.60 16.88
N ARG A 1033 -31.12 20.48 16.24
CA ARG A 1033 -32.35 19.75 16.55
C ARG A 1033 -32.39 19.26 17.98
N ALA A 1034 -31.26 18.78 18.49
CA ALA A 1034 -31.16 18.37 19.89
C ALA A 1034 -31.36 19.56 20.83
N ALA A 1035 -30.76 20.72 20.54
CA ALA A 1035 -30.96 21.96 21.29
C ALA A 1035 -32.42 22.47 21.25
N LEU A 1036 -33.14 22.20 20.16
CA LEU A 1036 -34.57 22.51 19.99
C LEU A 1036 -35.50 21.44 20.61
N GLY A 1037 -34.95 20.36 21.16
CA GLY A 1037 -35.71 19.27 21.78
C GLY A 1037 -36.28 18.23 20.81
N ASP A 1038 -35.94 18.29 19.51
CA ASP A 1038 -36.31 17.27 18.52
C ASP A 1038 -35.30 16.12 18.51
N ARG A 1039 -35.46 15.19 19.46
CA ARG A 1039 -34.59 14.03 19.60
C ARG A 1039 -34.60 13.11 18.39
N ARG A 1040 -35.77 12.85 17.79
CA ARG A 1040 -35.88 11.92 16.65
C ARG A 1040 -35.22 12.50 15.40
N GLY A 1041 -35.42 13.79 15.13
CA GLY A 1041 -34.79 14.45 14.00
C GLY A 1041 -33.28 14.64 14.19
N ALA A 1042 -32.82 14.87 15.43
CA ALA A 1042 -31.40 14.93 15.74
C ALA A 1042 -30.69 13.58 15.53
N ASP A 1043 -31.29 12.47 15.99
CA ASP A 1043 -30.76 11.12 15.77
C ASP A 1043 -30.74 10.77 14.27
N SER A 1044 -31.79 11.15 13.52
CA SER A 1044 -31.84 10.95 12.07
C SER A 1044 -30.73 11.70 11.34
N ALA A 1045 -30.47 12.96 11.71
CA ALA A 1045 -29.44 13.78 11.10
C ALA A 1045 -28.02 13.29 11.44
N ALA A 1046 -27.76 12.89 12.69
CA ALA A 1046 -26.48 12.30 13.07
C ALA A 1046 -26.21 10.99 12.31
N ARG A 1047 -27.24 10.17 12.08
CA ARG A 1047 -27.15 8.93 11.30
C ARG A 1047 -26.99 9.16 9.78
N ALA A 1048 -27.27 10.36 9.29
CA ALA A 1048 -27.10 10.72 7.87
C ALA A 1048 -25.66 11.13 7.50
N VAL A 1049 -24.79 11.33 8.49
CA VAL A 1049 -23.35 11.54 8.30
C VAL A 1049 -22.74 10.29 7.64
N HIS A 1050 -21.98 10.50 6.57
CA HIS A 1050 -21.41 9.48 5.70
C HIS A 1050 -20.13 8.87 6.27
N ASP A 1051 -19.19 9.70 6.72
CA ASP A 1051 -17.96 9.23 7.38
C ASP A 1051 -18.28 8.57 8.74
N PRO A 1052 -17.92 7.28 8.97
CA PRO A 1052 -18.28 6.57 10.19
C PRO A 1052 -17.70 7.18 11.48
N LEU A 1053 -16.49 7.76 11.43
CA LEU A 1053 -15.89 8.39 12.61
C LEU A 1053 -16.64 9.68 12.98
N SER A 1054 -16.89 10.52 11.99
CA SER A 1054 -17.70 11.75 12.12
C SER A 1054 -19.13 11.44 12.56
N GLN A 1055 -19.70 10.33 12.08
CA GLN A 1055 -21.03 9.85 12.49
C GLN A 1055 -21.08 9.47 13.97
N ALA A 1056 -20.08 8.73 14.45
CA ALA A 1056 -19.98 8.36 15.85
C ALA A 1056 -19.79 9.60 16.75
N GLN A 1057 -18.94 10.54 16.31
CA GLN A 1057 -18.74 11.84 16.97
C GLN A 1057 -20.01 12.68 17.05
N ALA A 1058 -20.76 12.76 15.94
CA ALA A 1058 -22.03 13.48 15.90
C ALA A 1058 -23.03 12.88 16.90
N CYS A 1059 -23.11 11.54 17.01
CA CYS A 1059 -23.96 10.86 17.98
C CYS A 1059 -23.54 11.15 19.44
N LEU A 1060 -22.23 11.21 19.72
CA LEU A 1060 -21.71 11.51 21.07
C LEU A 1060 -21.90 12.96 21.50
N SER A 1061 -21.96 13.88 20.52
CA SER A 1061 -22.11 15.31 20.79
C SER A 1061 -23.55 15.69 21.15
N LEU A 1062 -24.49 14.75 21.03
CA LEU A 1062 -25.89 14.95 21.42
C LEU A 1062 -26.03 14.94 22.95
N PRO A 1063 -26.92 15.76 23.53
CA PRO A 1063 -27.04 15.96 24.98
C PRO A 1063 -27.72 14.81 25.74
N TYR A 1064 -27.84 13.62 25.13
CA TYR A 1064 -28.53 12.46 25.69
C TYR A 1064 -27.69 11.19 25.56
N GLU A 1065 -28.01 10.19 26.38
CA GLU A 1065 -27.20 8.97 26.49
C GLU A 1065 -27.10 8.24 25.13
N PRO A 1066 -25.87 7.97 24.65
CA PRO A 1066 -25.64 7.40 23.34
C PRO A 1066 -25.99 5.91 23.31
N ASP A 1067 -26.54 5.45 22.18
CA ASP A 1067 -26.78 4.04 21.91
C ASP A 1067 -25.44 3.31 21.70
N ARG A 1068 -24.98 2.64 22.75
CA ARG A 1068 -23.68 1.96 22.77
C ARG A 1068 -23.58 0.88 21.70
N GLU A 1069 -24.64 0.10 21.46
CA GLU A 1069 -24.61 -0.97 20.45
C GLU A 1069 -24.53 -0.38 19.03
N TYR A 1070 -25.29 0.69 18.77
CA TYR A 1070 -25.19 1.41 17.50
C TYR A 1070 -23.78 1.96 17.28
N ILE A 1071 -23.21 2.65 18.28
CA ILE A 1071 -21.86 3.21 18.17
C ILE A 1071 -20.81 2.13 17.98
N ALA A 1072 -20.90 0.99 18.67
CA ALA A 1072 -19.99 -0.13 18.48
C ALA A 1072 -20.00 -0.63 17.02
N ARG A 1073 -21.19 -0.74 16.40
CA ARG A 1073 -21.33 -1.11 14.98
C ARG A 1073 -20.81 -0.02 14.02
N VAL A 1074 -20.90 1.26 14.38
CA VAL A 1074 -20.31 2.36 13.59
C VAL A 1074 -18.79 2.32 13.69
N VAL A 1075 -18.24 2.12 14.90
CA VAL A 1075 -16.80 2.02 15.15
C VAL A 1075 -16.18 0.81 14.47
N ASP A 1076 -16.85 -0.34 14.41
CA ASP A 1076 -16.40 -1.49 13.60
C ASP A 1076 -16.19 -1.13 12.12
N ARG A 1077 -17.02 -0.25 11.55
CA ARG A 1077 -16.79 0.26 10.18
C ARG A 1077 -15.56 1.16 10.08
N VAL A 1078 -15.25 1.92 11.13
CA VAL A 1078 -14.01 2.71 11.21
C VAL A 1078 -12.81 1.78 11.26
N PHE A 1079 -12.84 0.78 12.14
CA PHE A 1079 -11.78 -0.22 12.26
C PHE A 1079 -11.52 -1.00 10.96
N HIS A 1080 -12.51 -1.17 10.10
CA HIS A 1080 -12.31 -1.80 8.81
C HIS A 1080 -11.54 -0.92 7.81
N ARG A 1081 -11.63 0.42 7.92
CA ARG A 1081 -11.09 1.38 6.95
C ARG A 1081 -9.79 2.05 7.41
N ASP A 1082 -9.70 2.37 8.69
CA ASP A 1082 -8.65 3.23 9.25
C ASP A 1082 -7.88 2.55 10.38
N HIS A 1083 -6.78 3.18 10.79
CA HIS A 1083 -6.03 2.82 11.98
C HIS A 1083 -6.88 2.85 13.25
N TRP A 1084 -6.60 1.94 14.17
CA TRP A 1084 -7.36 1.78 15.43
C TRP A 1084 -7.34 3.00 16.35
N THR A 1085 -6.44 3.95 16.13
CA THR A 1085 -6.27 5.15 16.94
C THR A 1085 -7.39 6.18 16.75
N GLY A 1086 -7.96 6.28 15.55
CA GLY A 1086 -9.02 7.24 15.23
C GLY A 1086 -10.25 7.20 16.16
N PRO A 1087 -10.87 6.02 16.40
CA PRO A 1087 -12.05 5.91 17.25
C PRO A 1087 -11.77 5.86 18.76
N LEU A 1088 -10.52 5.97 19.23
CA LEU A 1088 -10.19 5.85 20.66
C LEU A 1088 -10.98 6.83 21.55
N HIS A 1089 -11.16 8.08 21.10
CA HIS A 1089 -11.92 9.06 21.87
C HIS A 1089 -13.41 8.65 21.99
N VAL A 1090 -13.99 8.04 20.94
CA VAL A 1090 -15.37 7.51 20.95
C VAL A 1090 -15.47 6.34 21.91
N LEU A 1091 -14.48 5.45 21.88
CA LEU A 1091 -14.43 4.25 22.73
C LEU A 1091 -14.18 4.59 24.19
N ALA A 1092 -13.35 5.57 24.50
CA ALA A 1092 -13.11 6.01 25.88
C ALA A 1092 -14.40 6.47 26.58
N VAL A 1093 -15.33 7.06 25.83
CA VAL A 1093 -16.63 7.52 26.35
C VAL A 1093 -17.66 6.39 26.40
N THR A 1094 -17.68 5.48 25.42
CA THR A 1094 -18.76 4.49 25.26
C THR A 1094 -18.43 3.09 25.77
N HIS A 1095 -17.18 2.66 25.60
CA HIS A 1095 -16.65 1.33 25.89
C HIS A 1095 -15.23 1.43 26.47
N PRO A 1096 -15.04 2.06 27.65
CA PRO A 1096 -13.73 2.22 28.27
C PRO A 1096 -13.02 0.86 28.52
N GLU A 1097 -13.78 -0.21 28.70
CA GLU A 1097 -13.27 -1.58 28.79
C GLU A 1097 -12.55 -2.05 27.52
N ALA A 1098 -12.99 -1.60 26.34
CA ALA A 1098 -12.31 -1.91 25.07
C ALA A 1098 -10.98 -1.17 24.97
N VAL A 1099 -10.93 0.10 25.40
CA VAL A 1099 -9.69 0.89 25.45
C VAL A 1099 -8.68 0.28 26.42
N ALA A 1100 -9.13 -0.13 27.61
CA ALA A 1100 -8.28 -0.82 28.58
C ALA A 1100 -7.70 -2.12 28.00
N ALA A 1101 -8.54 -2.93 27.34
CA ALA A 1101 -8.08 -4.15 26.69
C ALA A 1101 -7.06 -3.87 25.57
N MET A 1102 -7.23 -2.80 24.78
CA MET A 1102 -6.25 -2.42 23.76
C MET A 1102 -4.90 -2.06 24.39
N ILE A 1103 -4.89 -1.29 25.48
CA ILE A 1103 -3.67 -0.93 26.20
C ILE A 1103 -2.97 -2.18 26.75
N ASP A 1104 -3.73 -3.08 27.39
CA ASP A 1104 -3.18 -4.33 27.92
C ASP A 1104 -2.57 -5.21 26.82
N GLU A 1105 -3.24 -5.34 25.66
CA GLU A 1105 -2.69 -6.07 24.51
C GLU A 1105 -1.42 -5.42 23.96
N MET A 1106 -1.37 -4.09 23.85
CA MET A 1106 -0.17 -3.38 23.38
C MET A 1106 1.03 -3.61 24.31
N LEU A 1107 0.83 -3.50 25.63
CA LEU A 1107 1.87 -3.75 26.61
C LEU A 1107 2.33 -5.22 26.59
N ALA A 1108 1.40 -6.17 26.42
CA ALA A 1108 1.73 -7.58 26.30
C ALA A 1108 2.53 -7.88 25.02
N VAL A 1109 2.17 -7.24 23.90
CA VAL A 1109 2.88 -7.34 22.63
C VAL A 1109 4.30 -6.76 22.75
N GLU A 1110 4.46 -5.57 23.32
CA GLU A 1110 5.78 -4.97 23.52
C GLU A 1110 6.66 -5.85 24.41
N ALA A 1111 6.12 -6.35 25.52
CA ALA A 1111 6.85 -7.26 26.40
C ALA A 1111 7.30 -8.55 25.70
N HIS A 1112 6.51 -9.06 24.74
CA HIS A 1112 6.86 -10.21 23.91
C HIS A 1112 7.91 -9.88 22.84
N ASP A 1113 7.83 -8.71 22.20
CA ASP A 1113 8.77 -8.29 21.15
C ASP A 1113 10.16 -7.91 21.72
N PHE A 1114 10.24 -7.48 22.98
CA PHE A 1114 11.51 -7.15 23.66
C PHE A 1114 12.13 -8.31 24.48
N GLY A 1115 11.38 -9.39 24.72
CA GLY A 1115 11.83 -10.58 25.45
C GLY A 1115 12.50 -11.61 24.55
#